data_AF-A0A523AQ97-F1
#
_entry.id   AF-A0A523AQ97-F1
#
_cell.length_a   1.000
_cell.length_b   1.000
_cell.length_c   1.000
_cell.angle_alpha   90.00
_cell.angle_beta   90.00
_cell.angle_gamma   90.00
#
_symmetry.space_group_name_H-M   'P 1'
#
loop_
_entity.id
_entity.type
_entity.pdbx_description
1 polymer ?
#
loop_
_entity_poly.entity_id
_entity_poly.type
_entity_poly.pdbx_seq_one_letter_code
_entity_poly.pdbx_strand_id
1 'polypeptide(L)'
;MRGSSIFSLISKTLTARTMPVPEILPRGALTLPRGVLPQGGWMGKQTPCGSRDAHSPTLSSPPLKLGKKHMLEVVGTILELILENFMSHSYSRIPLRRGLNLVCGPNGAGKSSILLGLSVALGQTYTERSRRLSDLIQRGKDLARVSVVFDNTPRNGKRPLPGFNSDTVVLSRYLSRDGTYWHEINSRSITKGELLRFLKHLSLNPDNMLIIMHQNMVDTFGAIDQRERLKLVEEAVGLHEYRENILSALQKLSHTLSEEEAVKRLLEKAEETLRYWEGEYERLKRKRELERRKEELEAEYRWSRYLRREEELRGLEAELEELRVQLEELRGEAGREKSRGEELEREVGQLEFELEASYEELIAAEKLRAEGEVYLSLAERLSGLGALTLPPYDRERVEARIGEARGRIARLRGELSERRGKYVESRVREALLELRQELLLREMDSLSGEIRRARREAETLRREAEAVGSRVETKRKPQEVLEELKVVGAHLSTLGEVSPEVEQMYLNYRATMEELRERARLAEENRRKALEEVEERKRLWRREVEKLLRQVREEYVRLLERVNARGDLRLVNPEDIEGAGLELYVGFRGASPQLLDAYTQSGGERTTAIMFFLLALQKQIKSPLRAIDEFETHLDPRNREAIFRSIIETTRGEEVQYLVITPGYLLEVKEVPNIVMVQNVGGISQVRVVTGA
;
A
#
# COMPACT_ATOMS: atom_id res chain seq x y z
N MET A 1 20.83 -36.19 36.26
CA MET A 1 22.09 -35.58 35.79
C MET A 1 21.78 -34.82 34.50
N ARG A 2 21.73 -33.47 34.59
CA ARG A 2 22.51 -32.48 33.79
C ARG A 2 22.42 -32.73 32.28
N GLY A 3 21.78 -31.88 31.46
CA GLY A 3 21.88 -30.40 31.40
C GLY A 3 22.94 -30.04 30.34
N SER A 4 22.81 -29.02 29.47
CA SER A 4 22.08 -27.75 29.57
C SER A 4 22.11 -27.06 28.19
N SER A 5 21.01 -26.45 27.73
CA SER A 5 20.73 -24.99 27.71
C SER A 5 21.35 -24.28 26.50
N ILE A 6 20.60 -23.52 25.67
CA ILE A 6 19.98 -22.23 26.01
C ILE A 6 18.66 -22.07 25.24
N PHE A 7 17.54 -22.19 25.94
CA PHE A 7 16.22 -21.68 25.60
C PHE A 7 15.50 -21.43 26.94
N SER A 8 14.96 -20.21 27.11
CA SER A 8 14.02 -19.74 28.14
C SER A 8 14.52 -18.54 28.94
N LEU A 9 13.80 -17.43 28.82
CA LEU A 9 13.35 -16.64 29.95
C LEU A 9 12.18 -15.76 29.50
N ILE A 10 10.97 -16.31 29.64
CA ILE A 10 9.71 -15.58 29.74
C ILE A 10 9.02 -16.09 31.02
N SER A 11 8.44 -15.15 31.78
CA SER A 11 7.45 -15.28 32.89
C SER A 11 7.98 -14.60 34.14
N LYS A 12 7.34 -13.65 34.81
CA LYS A 12 5.98 -13.07 34.79
C LYS A 12 6.06 -11.88 35.76
N THR A 13 5.39 -10.78 35.46
CA THR A 13 4.68 -9.97 36.48
C THR A 13 3.56 -9.19 35.81
N LEU A 14 2.34 -9.60 36.12
CA LEU A 14 1.10 -8.87 35.87
C LEU A 14 0.99 -7.75 36.90
N THR A 15 0.86 -6.51 36.45
CA THR A 15 0.19 -5.44 37.21
C THR A 15 -0.58 -4.57 36.25
N ALA A 16 -1.87 -4.43 36.53
CA ALA A 16 -2.83 -3.62 35.80
C ALA A 16 -2.38 -2.16 35.71
N ARG A 17 -2.44 -1.58 34.51
CA ARG A 17 -2.58 -0.14 34.28
C ARG A 17 -3.24 0.09 32.92
N THR A 18 -4.29 0.89 32.97
CA THR A 18 -5.11 1.47 31.88
C THR A 18 -4.31 1.80 30.61
N MET A 19 -4.81 1.32 29.46
CA MET A 19 -4.31 1.69 28.13
C MET A 19 -4.56 3.18 27.84
N PRO A 20 -3.57 3.94 27.35
CA PRO A 20 -3.80 5.27 26.80
C PRO A 20 -4.31 5.15 25.35
N VAL A 21 -5.19 6.09 25.00
CA VAL A 21 -5.67 6.40 23.64
C VAL A 21 -4.46 6.56 22.69
N PRO A 22 -4.50 6.03 21.45
CA PRO A 22 -3.41 6.28 20.50
C PRO A 22 -3.32 7.77 20.18
N GLU A 23 -2.14 8.35 20.44
CA GLU A 23 -1.83 9.75 20.14
C GLU A 23 -2.08 10.06 18.67
N ILE A 24 -3.03 10.98 18.47
CA ILE A 24 -3.24 11.69 17.22
C ILE A 24 -1.94 12.42 16.88
N LEU A 25 -1.31 12.05 15.77
CA LEU A 25 -0.16 12.78 15.21
C LEU A 25 -0.50 14.29 15.16
N PRO A 26 0.39 15.17 15.67
CA PRO A 26 0.12 16.60 15.65
C PRO A 26 0.04 17.09 14.19
N ARG A 27 -0.96 17.92 13.92
CA ARG A 27 -1.07 18.71 12.68
C ARG A 27 0.22 19.53 12.51
N GLY A 28 1.06 19.13 11.56
CA GLY A 28 2.18 19.95 11.07
C GLY A 28 3.55 19.27 11.11
N ALA A 29 3.83 18.39 10.14
CA ALA A 29 5.20 17.99 9.80
C ALA A 29 5.30 17.35 8.40
N LEU A 30 4.78 18.03 7.36
CA LEU A 30 5.13 17.74 5.96
C LEU A 30 5.22 19.06 5.20
N THR A 31 6.22 19.87 5.56
CA THR A 31 6.66 21.00 4.72
C THR A 31 7.57 20.45 3.62
N LEU A 32 7.02 20.34 2.40
CA LEU A 32 7.84 20.25 1.19
C LEU A 32 8.50 21.62 0.94
N PRO A 33 9.79 21.69 0.58
CA PRO A 33 10.41 22.96 0.22
C PRO A 33 9.87 23.45 -1.14
N ARG A 34 9.26 24.64 -1.15
CA ARG A 34 8.94 25.43 -2.35
C ARG A 34 10.11 26.36 -2.71
N GLY A 35 10.39 26.48 -4.00
CA GLY A 35 11.30 27.44 -4.64
C GLY A 35 12.21 26.69 -5.63
N VAL A 36 12.23 26.94 -6.93
CA VAL A 36 12.24 28.23 -7.64
C VAL A 36 11.63 28.04 -9.04
N LEU A 37 10.66 28.88 -9.41
CA LEU A 37 10.30 29.17 -10.80
C LEU A 37 10.71 30.61 -11.09
N PRO A 38 11.44 30.93 -12.17
CA PRO A 38 11.47 32.27 -12.70
C PRO A 38 10.32 32.48 -13.70
N GLN A 39 9.63 33.61 -13.51
CA GLN A 39 8.69 34.18 -14.46
C GLN A 39 9.39 34.65 -15.73
N GLY A 40 8.69 34.60 -16.86
CA GLY A 40 9.08 35.28 -18.10
C GLY A 40 8.35 34.73 -19.31
N GLY A 41 7.15 35.24 -19.58
CA GLY A 41 6.44 34.97 -20.84
C GLY A 41 6.97 35.85 -21.96
N TRP A 42 7.08 35.30 -23.17
CA TRP A 42 7.02 36.05 -24.43
C TRP A 42 6.27 35.23 -25.49
N MET A 43 5.32 35.91 -26.14
CA MET A 43 4.45 35.43 -27.21
C MET A 43 5.21 35.05 -28.49
N GLY A 44 4.64 34.10 -29.23
CA GLY A 44 4.49 34.22 -30.68
C GLY A 44 5.31 33.26 -31.55
N LYS A 45 4.67 32.20 -32.05
CA LYS A 45 4.24 32.04 -33.46
C LYS A 45 3.91 30.58 -33.79
N GLN A 46 2.82 30.43 -34.53
CA GLN A 46 2.27 29.20 -35.09
C GLN A 46 3.20 28.59 -36.15
N THR A 47 3.35 27.27 -36.18
CA THR A 47 2.89 26.34 -37.26
C THR A 47 3.40 24.90 -37.04
N PRO A 48 2.76 23.88 -37.64
CA PRO A 48 2.57 22.56 -37.05
C PRO A 48 3.46 21.47 -37.65
N CYS A 49 3.74 20.40 -36.90
CA CYS A 49 3.94 19.05 -37.47
C CYS A 49 4.17 17.97 -36.39
N GLY A 50 3.53 16.82 -36.57
CA GLY A 50 4.15 15.52 -36.25
C GLY A 50 3.76 14.87 -34.94
N SER A 51 2.71 14.05 -34.99
CA SER A 51 2.50 12.89 -34.13
C SER A 51 3.77 12.06 -33.92
N ARG A 52 4.08 11.67 -32.68
CA ARG A 52 4.81 10.43 -32.32
C ARG A 52 4.80 10.18 -30.80
N ASP A 53 4.00 9.20 -30.43
CA ASP A 53 4.26 8.11 -29.48
C ASP A 53 5.16 8.36 -28.27
N ALA A 54 4.53 8.26 -27.09
CA ALA A 54 5.18 8.05 -25.82
C ALA A 54 5.89 6.67 -25.80
N HIS A 55 7.18 6.66 -25.48
CA HIS A 55 7.92 5.45 -25.15
C HIS A 55 8.26 5.43 -23.66
N SER A 56 7.72 4.44 -22.98
CA SER A 56 8.20 3.90 -21.70
C SER A 56 9.70 3.58 -21.77
N PRO A 57 10.50 3.83 -20.72
CA PRO A 57 11.90 3.42 -20.72
C PRO A 57 11.96 1.91 -20.53
N THR A 58 12.08 1.17 -21.62
CA THR A 58 12.45 -0.24 -21.60
C THR A 58 13.88 -0.36 -21.06
N LEU A 59 14.02 -0.77 -19.80
CA LEU A 59 15.27 -1.26 -19.21
C LEU A 59 15.58 -2.65 -19.76
N SER A 60 15.86 -2.72 -21.05
CA SER A 60 16.57 -3.85 -21.64
C SER A 60 17.97 -3.36 -21.97
N SER A 61 18.92 -3.55 -21.05
CA SER A 61 20.33 -3.63 -21.46
C SER A 61 20.42 -4.64 -22.61
N PRO A 62 21.06 -4.31 -23.74
CA PRO A 62 21.10 -5.22 -24.86
C PRO A 62 21.79 -6.51 -24.42
N PRO A 63 21.37 -7.68 -24.95
CA PRO A 63 22.12 -8.90 -24.72
C PRO A 63 23.54 -8.61 -25.18
N LEU A 64 24.53 -8.98 -24.36
CA LEU A 64 25.93 -9.01 -24.77
C LEU A 64 25.99 -9.77 -26.09
N LYS A 65 26.07 -9.03 -27.20
CA LYS A 65 26.49 -9.59 -28.48
C LYS A 65 27.92 -10.04 -28.21
N LEU A 66 28.09 -11.32 -27.86
CA LEU A 66 29.36 -11.99 -28.07
C LEU A 66 29.72 -11.71 -29.52
N GLY A 67 30.72 -10.86 -29.72
CA GLY A 67 31.29 -10.61 -31.03
C GLY A 67 31.63 -11.95 -31.65
N LYS A 68 30.82 -12.37 -32.61
CA LYS A 68 31.18 -13.46 -33.53
C LYS A 68 32.55 -13.12 -34.11
N LYS A 69 33.51 -14.05 -33.96
CA LYS A 69 34.75 -14.14 -34.75
C LYS A 69 35.34 -12.78 -35.18
N HIS A 70 35.88 -12.00 -34.25
CA HIS A 70 36.92 -11.04 -34.63
C HIS A 70 38.28 -11.68 -34.37
N MET A 71 38.87 -12.11 -35.48
CA MET A 71 40.30 -12.34 -35.74
C MET A 71 41.24 -12.04 -34.58
N LEU A 72 41.90 -13.09 -34.08
CA LEU A 72 43.20 -13.05 -33.40
C LEU A 72 44.30 -12.63 -34.38
N GLU A 73 44.13 -11.53 -35.10
CA GLU A 73 45.18 -11.01 -35.97
C GLU A 73 45.67 -9.69 -35.40
N VAL A 74 46.97 -9.70 -35.13
CA VAL A 74 47.83 -8.57 -34.81
C VAL A 74 47.93 -8.23 -33.32
N VAL A 75 48.54 -9.13 -32.54
CA VAL A 75 49.02 -8.82 -31.18
C VAL A 75 50.42 -8.21 -31.26
N GLY A 76 50.65 -7.07 -30.62
CA GLY A 76 51.95 -6.40 -30.58
C GLY A 76 53.01 -7.26 -29.88
N THR A 77 54.01 -7.70 -30.63
CA THR A 77 55.13 -8.53 -30.15
C THR A 77 56.19 -7.63 -29.50
N ILE A 78 56.82 -8.05 -28.40
CA ILE A 78 57.95 -7.33 -27.81
C ILE A 78 59.21 -7.69 -28.59
N LEU A 79 59.87 -6.69 -29.16
CA LEU A 79 61.12 -6.85 -29.91
C LEU A 79 62.35 -6.84 -28.99
N GLU A 80 62.35 -5.97 -28.00
CA GLU A 80 63.53 -5.72 -27.17
C GLU A 80 63.15 -5.15 -25.79
N LEU A 81 63.88 -5.57 -24.76
CA LEU A 81 63.90 -4.93 -23.44
C LEU A 81 65.24 -4.22 -23.24
N ILE A 82 65.18 -2.95 -22.85
CA ILE A 82 66.35 -2.11 -22.59
C ILE A 82 66.36 -1.74 -21.11
N LEU A 83 67.43 -2.10 -20.41
CA LEU A 83 67.66 -1.79 -19.00
C LEU A 83 68.83 -0.82 -18.87
N GLU A 84 68.59 0.35 -18.28
CA GLU A 84 69.60 1.39 -18.04
C GLU A 84 69.66 1.72 -16.55
N ASN A 85 70.86 1.62 -15.95
CA ASN A 85 71.10 1.83 -14.52
C ASN A 85 70.12 1.05 -13.61
N PHE A 86 69.72 -0.16 -14.00
CA PHE A 86 68.71 -0.95 -13.30
C PHE A 86 69.36 -2.17 -12.62
N MET A 87 69.38 -2.19 -11.30
CA MET A 87 70.05 -3.21 -10.47
C MET A 87 71.50 -3.46 -10.90
N SER A 88 71.81 -4.66 -11.41
CA SER A 88 73.13 -5.04 -11.91
C SER A 88 73.34 -4.68 -13.39
N HIS A 89 72.30 -4.21 -14.10
CA HIS A 89 72.38 -3.81 -15.50
C HIS A 89 72.68 -2.30 -15.61
N SER A 90 73.91 -1.94 -15.98
CA SER A 90 74.27 -0.55 -16.29
C SER A 90 73.66 -0.10 -17.61
N TYR A 91 73.82 -0.91 -18.65
CA TYR A 91 73.15 -0.78 -19.95
C TYR A 91 73.04 -2.16 -20.57
N SER A 92 71.83 -2.67 -20.76
CA SER A 92 71.61 -3.99 -21.34
C SER A 92 70.45 -3.95 -22.32
N ARG A 93 70.70 -4.51 -23.50
CA ARG A 93 69.74 -4.65 -24.60
C ARG A 93 69.47 -6.13 -24.80
N ILE A 94 68.22 -6.54 -24.56
CA ILE A 94 67.81 -7.94 -24.54
C ILE A 94 66.79 -8.13 -25.67
N PRO A 95 67.21 -8.65 -26.83
CA PRO A 95 66.30 -8.89 -27.93
C PRO A 95 65.43 -10.12 -27.62
N LEU A 96 64.13 -9.98 -27.86
CA LEU A 96 63.13 -11.03 -27.70
C LEU A 96 62.60 -11.43 -29.07
N ARG A 97 62.48 -12.74 -29.29
CA ARG A 97 61.93 -13.34 -30.51
C ARG A 97 60.58 -13.99 -30.22
N ARG A 98 59.84 -14.34 -31.28
CA ARG A 98 58.64 -15.18 -31.17
C ARG A 98 59.01 -16.60 -30.73
N GLY A 99 58.09 -17.27 -30.06
CA GLY A 99 58.36 -18.57 -29.45
C GLY A 99 59.20 -18.44 -28.17
N LEU A 100 60.06 -19.43 -27.92
CA LEU A 100 60.78 -19.56 -26.66
C LEU A 100 62.09 -18.74 -26.60
N ASN A 101 62.18 -17.84 -25.62
CA ASN A 101 63.36 -17.09 -25.25
C ASN A 101 63.89 -17.64 -23.92
N LEU A 102 65.05 -18.29 -23.95
CA LEU A 102 65.65 -18.91 -22.78
C LEU A 102 66.76 -18.01 -22.22
N VAL A 103 66.61 -17.54 -20.98
CA VAL A 103 67.62 -16.72 -20.29
C VAL A 103 68.40 -17.61 -19.32
N CYS A 104 69.68 -17.80 -19.59
CA CYS A 104 70.57 -18.70 -18.86
C CYS A 104 71.75 -17.95 -18.24
N GLY A 105 72.31 -18.48 -17.16
CA GLY A 105 73.50 -17.93 -16.50
C GLY A 105 73.60 -18.33 -15.03
N PRO A 106 74.76 -18.12 -14.39
CA PRO A 106 74.95 -18.49 -12.98
C PRO A 106 74.01 -17.73 -12.03
N ASN A 107 73.81 -18.26 -10.83
CA ASN A 107 73.04 -17.59 -9.77
C ASN A 107 73.68 -16.24 -9.43
N GLY A 108 72.84 -15.21 -9.23
CA GLY A 108 73.33 -13.85 -8.99
C GLY A 108 73.85 -13.10 -10.23
N ALA A 109 73.68 -13.65 -11.45
CA ALA A 109 74.10 -12.98 -12.68
C ALA A 109 73.24 -11.78 -13.10
N GLY A 110 72.08 -11.57 -12.47
CA GLY A 110 71.09 -10.54 -12.86
C GLY A 110 69.94 -11.05 -13.74
N LYS A 111 69.79 -12.36 -13.93
CA LYS A 111 68.76 -12.94 -14.81
C LYS A 111 67.34 -12.51 -14.44
N SER A 112 66.92 -12.69 -13.19
CA SER A 112 65.60 -12.27 -12.71
C SER A 112 65.37 -10.75 -12.77
N SER A 113 66.44 -9.95 -12.79
CA SER A 113 66.32 -8.49 -12.98
C SER A 113 65.77 -8.15 -14.37
N ILE A 114 65.92 -9.04 -15.35
CA ILE A 114 65.32 -8.90 -16.70
C ILE A 114 63.80 -9.00 -16.61
N LEU A 115 63.28 -10.04 -15.97
CA LEU A 115 61.83 -10.19 -15.81
C LEU A 115 61.24 -9.09 -14.94
N LEU A 116 61.93 -8.76 -13.84
CA LEU A 116 61.53 -7.68 -12.97
C LEU A 116 61.46 -6.33 -13.70
N GLY A 117 62.47 -6.02 -14.52
CA GLY A 117 62.50 -4.80 -15.32
C GLY A 117 61.32 -4.75 -16.30
N LEU A 118 61.03 -5.86 -16.98
CA LEU A 118 59.87 -5.99 -17.85
C LEU A 118 58.56 -5.72 -17.09
N SER A 119 58.34 -6.32 -15.92
CA SER A 119 57.12 -6.08 -15.14
C SER A 119 57.00 -4.63 -14.65
N VAL A 120 58.11 -4.03 -14.21
CA VAL A 120 58.16 -2.63 -13.78
C VAL A 120 57.84 -1.68 -14.95
N ALA A 121 58.34 -1.97 -16.15
CA ALA A 121 58.03 -1.17 -17.34
C ALA A 121 56.57 -1.28 -17.78
N LEU A 122 55.95 -2.45 -17.58
CA LEU A 122 54.53 -2.66 -17.81
C LEU A 122 53.65 -2.07 -16.68
N GLY A 123 54.24 -1.47 -15.64
CA GLY A 123 53.50 -0.70 -14.64
C GLY A 123 53.22 -1.40 -13.31
N GLN A 124 53.84 -2.56 -13.05
CA GLN A 124 53.74 -3.23 -11.74
C GLN A 124 54.36 -2.34 -10.64
N THR A 125 53.58 -2.03 -9.60
CA THR A 125 54.03 -1.13 -8.51
C THR A 125 54.67 -1.85 -7.33
N TYR A 126 54.39 -3.14 -7.18
CA TYR A 126 54.91 -3.99 -6.11
C TYR A 126 55.77 -5.09 -6.73
N THR A 127 56.96 -5.31 -6.16
CA THR A 127 57.87 -6.33 -6.64
C THR A 127 58.34 -7.16 -5.45
N GLU A 128 58.60 -8.45 -5.67
CA GLU A 128 59.04 -9.38 -4.61
C GLU A 128 60.37 -8.97 -3.95
N ARG A 129 61.17 -8.13 -4.64
CA ARG A 129 62.54 -7.79 -4.25
C ARG A 129 62.70 -6.44 -3.56
N SER A 130 61.79 -5.50 -3.75
CA SER A 130 61.78 -4.24 -2.98
C SER A 130 60.39 -3.63 -2.83
N ARG A 131 60.17 -3.01 -1.65
CA ARG A 131 59.00 -2.19 -1.31
C ARG A 131 59.00 -0.81 -1.98
N ARG A 132 60.16 -0.30 -2.42
CA ARG A 132 60.29 0.97 -3.14
C ARG A 132 61.00 0.75 -4.47
N LEU A 133 60.40 1.24 -5.55
CA LEU A 133 60.98 1.11 -6.90
C LEU A 133 62.33 1.82 -7.03
N SER A 134 62.61 2.84 -6.20
CA SER A 134 63.91 3.51 -6.08
C SER A 134 65.06 2.56 -5.73
N ASP A 135 64.78 1.46 -5.02
CA ASP A 135 65.82 0.51 -4.60
C ASP A 135 66.25 -0.42 -5.75
N LEU A 136 65.51 -0.39 -6.86
CA LEU A 136 65.85 -1.11 -8.09
C LEU A 136 66.85 -0.32 -8.95
N ILE A 137 67.18 0.93 -8.58
CA ILE A 137 68.18 1.75 -9.25
C ILE A 137 69.58 1.20 -8.91
N GLN A 138 70.45 1.11 -9.89
CA GLN A 138 71.84 0.70 -9.72
C GLN A 138 72.55 1.61 -8.71
N ARG A 139 73.33 1.00 -7.80
CA ARG A 139 74.06 1.75 -6.75
C ARG A 139 74.94 2.84 -7.38
N GLY A 140 74.83 4.06 -6.84
CA GLY A 140 75.60 5.23 -7.32
C GLY A 140 74.97 5.96 -8.52
N LYS A 141 73.75 5.61 -8.91
CA LYS A 141 72.96 6.32 -9.94
C LYS A 141 71.72 6.93 -9.31
N ASP A 142 71.26 8.04 -9.87
CA ASP A 142 70.07 8.76 -9.39
C ASP A 142 68.81 8.50 -10.24
N LEU A 143 69.00 7.97 -11.46
CA LEU A 143 67.94 7.65 -12.40
C LEU A 143 68.18 6.28 -13.04
N ALA A 144 67.14 5.44 -13.04
CA ALA A 144 67.07 4.23 -13.86
C ALA A 144 65.97 4.37 -14.91
N ARG A 145 66.17 3.73 -16.07
CA ARG A 145 65.19 3.67 -17.15
C ARG A 145 65.04 2.24 -17.61
N VAL A 146 63.80 1.79 -17.73
CA VAL A 146 63.47 0.52 -18.36
C VAL A 146 62.57 0.77 -19.54
N SER A 147 62.94 0.28 -20.73
CA SER A 147 62.19 0.49 -21.96
C SER A 147 61.83 -0.83 -22.62
N VAL A 148 60.56 -0.98 -23.02
CA VAL A 148 60.03 -2.11 -23.78
C VAL A 148 59.70 -1.63 -25.18
N VAL A 149 60.28 -2.28 -26.19
CA VAL A 149 60.06 -1.96 -27.59
C VAL A 149 59.05 -2.94 -28.17
N PHE A 150 57.91 -2.45 -28.62
CA PHE A 150 56.85 -3.21 -29.27
C PHE A 150 56.93 -3.10 -30.79
N ASP A 151 56.66 -4.21 -31.47
CA ASP A 151 56.43 -4.30 -32.91
C ASP A 151 55.06 -3.71 -33.27
N ASN A 152 55.08 -2.65 -34.08
CA ASN A 152 53.90 -2.01 -34.63
C ASN A 152 53.84 -2.07 -36.17
N THR A 153 54.60 -2.98 -36.79
CA THR A 153 54.58 -3.15 -38.24
C THR A 153 53.17 -3.51 -38.74
N PRO A 154 52.69 -2.92 -39.86
CA PRO A 154 51.37 -3.23 -40.40
C PRO A 154 51.27 -4.69 -40.85
N ARG A 155 50.26 -5.41 -40.38
CA ARG A 155 49.94 -6.78 -40.83
C ARG A 155 48.52 -6.77 -41.42
N ASN A 156 48.35 -7.35 -42.61
CA ASN A 156 47.06 -7.35 -43.32
C ASN A 156 46.43 -5.94 -43.47
N GLY A 157 47.26 -4.92 -43.69
CA GLY A 157 46.82 -3.53 -43.87
C GLY A 157 46.44 -2.78 -42.58
N LYS A 158 46.60 -3.39 -41.39
CA LYS A 158 46.32 -2.75 -40.09
C LYS A 158 47.53 -2.83 -39.16
N ARG A 159 47.78 -1.76 -38.42
CA ARG A 159 48.79 -1.73 -37.35
C ARG A 159 48.22 -2.34 -36.07
N PRO A 160 49.01 -3.12 -35.28
CA PRO A 160 48.58 -3.60 -33.97
C PRO A 160 48.21 -2.46 -33.01
N LEU A 161 48.89 -1.32 -33.13
CA LEU A 161 48.63 -0.11 -32.35
C LEU A 161 48.29 1.03 -33.31
N PRO A 162 47.02 1.18 -33.73
CA PRO A 162 46.60 2.13 -34.76
C PRO A 162 46.77 3.60 -34.37
N GLY A 163 46.92 3.90 -33.07
CA GLY A 163 47.20 5.24 -32.57
C GLY A 163 48.63 5.74 -32.82
N PHE A 164 49.52 4.88 -33.34
CA PHE A 164 50.92 5.22 -33.61
C PHE A 164 51.27 4.93 -35.08
N ASN A 165 51.88 5.91 -35.74
CA ASN A 165 52.28 5.81 -37.15
C ASN A 165 53.65 5.16 -37.37
N SER A 166 54.41 4.89 -36.31
CA SER A 166 55.72 4.28 -36.34
C SER A 166 55.64 2.75 -36.36
N ASP A 167 56.62 2.10 -36.99
CA ASP A 167 56.74 0.62 -37.02
C ASP A 167 57.17 0.02 -35.69
N THR A 168 57.66 0.85 -34.76
CA THR A 168 57.97 0.47 -33.39
C THR A 168 57.34 1.44 -32.41
N VAL A 169 56.95 0.94 -31.23
CA VAL A 169 56.43 1.76 -30.13
C VAL A 169 57.24 1.46 -28.88
N VAL A 170 57.81 2.49 -28.25
CA VAL A 170 58.68 2.34 -27.08
C VAL A 170 57.95 2.81 -25.83
N LEU A 171 57.67 1.89 -24.92
CA LEU A 171 57.17 2.20 -23.57
C LEU A 171 58.36 2.27 -22.61
N SER A 172 58.62 3.44 -22.03
CA SER A 172 59.69 3.66 -21.05
C SER A 172 59.12 3.95 -19.67
N ARG A 173 59.71 3.37 -18.63
CA ARG A 173 59.45 3.67 -17.23
C ARG A 173 60.71 4.25 -16.60
N TYR A 174 60.58 5.42 -16.01
CA TYR A 174 61.67 6.11 -15.32
C TYR A 174 61.52 5.97 -13.82
N LEU A 175 62.62 5.68 -13.15
CA LEU A 175 62.73 5.54 -11.71
C LEU A 175 63.73 6.54 -11.17
N SER A 176 63.26 7.57 -10.46
CA SER A 176 64.12 8.52 -9.76
C SER A 176 64.35 8.10 -8.32
N ARG A 177 65.55 8.38 -7.80
CA ARG A 177 65.91 8.17 -6.40
C ARG A 177 65.04 8.99 -5.43
N ASP A 178 64.53 10.12 -5.90
CA ASP A 178 63.62 11.00 -5.14
C ASP A 178 62.21 10.40 -4.98
N GLY A 179 61.96 9.22 -5.55
CA GLY A 179 60.67 8.53 -5.46
C GLY A 179 59.65 8.96 -6.51
N THR A 180 60.04 9.81 -7.45
CA THR A 180 59.22 10.19 -8.61
C THR A 180 59.34 9.14 -9.73
N TYR A 181 58.20 8.64 -10.19
CA TYR A 181 58.13 7.59 -11.21
C TYR A 181 57.10 7.93 -12.28
N TRP A 182 57.51 8.02 -13.55
CA TRP A 182 56.60 8.31 -14.67
C TRP A 182 56.79 7.30 -15.81
N HIS A 183 55.79 7.22 -16.69
CA HIS A 183 55.83 6.40 -17.90
C HIS A 183 55.84 7.31 -19.12
N GLU A 184 56.54 6.91 -20.16
CA GLU A 184 56.54 7.56 -21.47
C GLU A 184 56.24 6.56 -22.57
N ILE A 185 55.43 6.94 -23.56
CA ILE A 185 55.30 6.21 -24.83
C ILE A 185 55.83 7.11 -25.94
N ASN A 186 56.80 6.63 -26.71
CA ASN A 186 57.46 7.40 -27.78
C ASN A 186 57.84 8.83 -27.33
N SER A 187 58.48 8.93 -26.16
CA SER A 187 58.92 10.20 -25.53
C SER A 187 57.81 11.15 -25.07
N ARG A 188 56.55 10.69 -24.99
CA ARG A 188 55.44 11.42 -24.39
C ARG A 188 55.06 10.83 -23.05
N SER A 189 55.04 11.64 -22.00
CA SER A 189 54.58 11.23 -20.67
C SER A 189 53.09 10.86 -20.67
N ILE A 190 52.75 9.75 -20.02
CA ILE A 190 51.39 9.21 -19.95
C ILE A 190 50.96 8.94 -18.50
N THR A 191 49.64 9.03 -18.28
CA THR A 191 49.02 8.70 -16.99
C THR A 191 48.87 7.18 -16.80
N LYS A 192 48.69 6.71 -15.56
CA LYS A 192 48.42 5.28 -15.27
C LYS A 192 47.18 4.76 -16.01
N GLY A 193 46.13 5.57 -16.13
CA GLY A 193 44.91 5.19 -16.85
C GLY A 193 45.10 5.08 -18.37
N GLU A 194 46.02 5.86 -18.96
CA GLU A 194 46.41 5.71 -20.38
C GLU A 194 47.30 4.49 -20.58
N LEU A 195 48.21 4.21 -19.65
CA LEU A 195 49.03 2.99 -19.65
C LEU A 195 48.15 1.74 -19.63
N LEU A 196 47.19 1.66 -18.71
CA LEU A 196 46.29 0.51 -18.61
C LEU A 196 45.45 0.33 -19.88
N ARG A 197 45.02 1.41 -20.54
CA ARG A 197 44.32 1.35 -21.82
C ARG A 197 45.23 0.85 -22.95
N PHE A 198 46.48 1.32 -22.99
CA PHE A 198 47.48 0.85 -23.95
C PHE A 198 47.76 -0.65 -23.79
N LEU A 199 47.99 -1.10 -22.56
CA LEU A 199 48.26 -2.51 -22.26
C LEU A 199 47.04 -3.42 -22.50
N LYS A 200 45.82 -2.94 -22.18
CA LYS A 200 44.58 -3.65 -22.49
C LYS A 200 44.40 -3.88 -24.01
N HIS A 201 44.81 -2.93 -24.85
CA HIS A 201 44.79 -3.11 -26.31
C HIS A 201 45.74 -4.23 -26.78
N LEU A 202 46.86 -4.41 -26.08
CA LEU A 202 47.83 -5.47 -26.33
C LEU A 202 47.49 -6.80 -25.63
N SER A 203 46.36 -6.88 -24.93
CA SER A 203 45.99 -8.01 -24.06
C SER A 203 47.07 -8.37 -23.03
N LEU A 204 47.83 -7.36 -22.58
CA LEU A 204 48.82 -7.49 -21.52
C LEU A 204 48.23 -6.96 -20.22
N ASN A 205 48.22 -7.78 -19.18
CA ASN A 205 47.92 -7.35 -17.82
C ASN A 205 49.13 -7.65 -16.92
N PRO A 206 49.89 -6.65 -16.47
CA PRO A 206 51.08 -6.85 -15.63
C PRO A 206 50.75 -7.41 -14.25
N ASP A 207 49.52 -7.17 -13.76
CA ASP A 207 49.07 -7.64 -12.45
C ASP A 207 48.54 -9.09 -12.51
N ASN A 208 48.38 -9.66 -13.72
CA ASN A 208 47.99 -11.04 -13.89
C ASN A 208 49.19 -11.97 -13.61
N MET A 209 49.15 -12.59 -12.43
CA MET A 209 50.15 -13.54 -11.92
C MET A 209 50.45 -14.71 -12.86
N LEU A 210 49.56 -15.02 -13.81
CA LEU A 210 49.72 -16.13 -14.76
C LEU A 210 50.40 -15.72 -16.08
N ILE A 211 50.57 -14.42 -16.33
CA ILE A 211 51.33 -13.86 -17.46
C ILE A 211 52.80 -13.75 -17.09
N ILE A 212 53.12 -13.29 -15.88
CA ILE A 212 54.48 -13.18 -15.35
C ILE A 212 54.57 -13.95 -14.04
N MET A 213 55.17 -15.15 -14.11
CA MET A 213 55.43 -15.99 -12.95
C MET A 213 56.83 -15.66 -12.39
N HIS A 214 56.85 -14.84 -11.34
CA HIS A 214 58.02 -14.51 -10.52
C HIS A 214 58.48 -15.67 -9.61
N GLN A 215 59.51 -15.44 -8.80
CA GLN A 215 60.15 -16.42 -7.94
C GLN A 215 59.23 -16.78 -6.75
N ASN A 216 59.15 -18.05 -6.34
CA ASN A 216 58.24 -18.54 -5.28
C ASN A 216 56.72 -18.41 -5.57
N MET A 217 56.33 -18.02 -6.79
CA MET A 217 54.92 -17.92 -7.18
C MET A 217 54.16 -19.24 -7.10
N VAL A 218 54.87 -20.36 -7.33
CA VAL A 218 54.31 -21.70 -7.21
C VAL A 218 53.91 -22.01 -5.76
N ASP A 219 54.76 -21.66 -4.80
CA ASP A 219 54.46 -21.83 -3.38
C ASP A 219 53.36 -20.88 -2.92
N THR A 220 53.35 -19.65 -3.45
CA THR A 220 52.28 -18.68 -3.16
C THR A 220 50.95 -19.18 -3.69
N PHE A 221 50.86 -19.62 -4.94
CA PHE A 221 49.64 -20.16 -5.53
C PHE A 221 49.15 -21.44 -4.82
N GLY A 222 50.09 -22.27 -4.34
CA GLY A 222 49.77 -23.46 -3.54
C GLY A 222 49.21 -23.16 -2.16
N ALA A 223 49.56 -22.01 -1.57
CA ALA A 223 49.09 -21.57 -0.26
C ALA A 223 47.76 -20.80 -0.30
N ILE A 224 47.32 -20.37 -1.50
CA ILE A 224 46.06 -19.65 -1.69
C ILE A 224 44.87 -20.60 -1.51
N ASP A 225 43.82 -20.12 -0.84
CA ASP A 225 42.59 -20.88 -0.64
C ASP A 225 41.83 -21.10 -1.95
N GLN A 226 40.96 -22.11 -1.96
CA GLN A 226 40.21 -22.50 -3.16
C GLN A 226 39.37 -21.37 -3.78
N ARG A 227 38.82 -20.42 -3.00
CA ARG A 227 37.96 -19.34 -3.51
C ARG A 227 38.80 -18.29 -4.21
N GLU A 228 39.84 -17.82 -3.53
CA GLU A 228 40.80 -16.86 -4.07
C GLU A 228 41.52 -17.44 -5.29
N ARG A 229 41.85 -18.73 -5.28
CA ARG A 229 42.40 -19.44 -6.45
C ARG A 229 41.48 -19.35 -7.66
N LEU A 230 40.17 -19.56 -7.49
CA LEU A 230 39.20 -19.42 -8.58
C LEU A 230 39.12 -17.97 -9.08
N LYS A 231 39.16 -16.96 -8.19
CA LYS A 231 39.19 -15.55 -8.60
C LYS A 231 40.39 -15.24 -9.49
N LEU A 232 41.58 -15.69 -9.09
CA LEU A 232 42.80 -15.49 -9.89
C LEU A 232 42.71 -16.16 -11.26
N VAL A 233 42.14 -17.36 -11.33
CA VAL A 233 41.91 -18.09 -12.59
C VAL A 233 40.94 -17.31 -13.50
N GLU A 234 39.84 -16.80 -12.94
CA GLU A 234 38.87 -15.99 -13.68
C GLU A 234 39.47 -14.68 -14.17
N GLU A 235 40.22 -13.98 -13.33
CA GLU A 235 40.95 -12.75 -13.71
C GLU A 235 41.93 -13.03 -14.84
N ALA A 236 42.65 -14.15 -14.76
CA ALA A 236 43.67 -14.46 -15.72
C ALA A 236 43.13 -14.81 -17.11
N VAL A 237 41.95 -15.40 -17.18
CA VAL A 237 41.27 -15.77 -18.43
C VAL A 237 40.28 -14.69 -18.90
N GLY A 238 40.04 -13.67 -18.08
CA GLY A 238 39.11 -12.57 -18.38
C GLY A 238 37.64 -12.90 -18.12
N LEU A 239 37.35 -13.88 -17.25
CA LEU A 239 36.00 -14.21 -16.79
C LEU A 239 35.55 -13.42 -15.55
N HIS A 240 36.43 -12.60 -14.96
CA HIS A 240 36.14 -11.78 -13.79
C HIS A 240 34.89 -10.88 -13.95
N GLU A 241 34.66 -10.32 -15.14
CA GLU A 241 33.49 -9.47 -15.43
C GLU A 241 32.16 -10.20 -15.16
N TYR A 242 32.09 -11.52 -15.34
CA TYR A 242 30.89 -12.28 -15.03
C TYR A 242 30.58 -12.27 -13.54
N ARG A 243 31.59 -12.46 -12.69
CA ARG A 243 31.46 -12.44 -11.23
C ARG A 243 31.05 -11.06 -10.74
N GLU A 244 31.70 -9.99 -11.21
CA GLU A 244 31.32 -8.61 -10.87
C GLU A 244 29.87 -8.28 -11.23
N ASN A 245 29.43 -8.69 -12.44
CA ASN A 245 28.06 -8.48 -12.89
C ASN A 245 27.04 -9.23 -12.01
N ILE A 246 27.35 -10.44 -11.55
CA ILE A 246 26.50 -11.19 -10.62
C ILE A 246 26.43 -10.48 -9.27
N LEU A 247 27.56 -10.05 -8.70
CA LEU A 247 27.60 -9.34 -7.41
C LEU A 247 26.80 -8.03 -7.47
N SER A 248 26.94 -7.27 -8.56
CA SER A 248 26.12 -6.06 -8.80
C SER A 248 24.63 -6.39 -8.89
N ALA A 249 24.26 -7.48 -9.55
CA ALA A 249 22.89 -7.95 -9.64
C ALA A 249 22.31 -8.35 -8.27
N LEU A 250 23.09 -9.06 -7.47
CA LEU A 250 22.72 -9.45 -6.10
C LEU A 250 22.49 -8.23 -5.21
N GLN A 251 23.32 -7.19 -5.35
CA GLN A 251 23.12 -5.93 -4.63
C GLN A 251 21.84 -5.19 -5.06
N LYS A 252 21.48 -5.23 -6.35
CA LYS A 252 20.19 -4.68 -6.82
C LYS A 252 19.01 -5.49 -6.28
N LEU A 253 19.14 -6.82 -6.24
CA LEU A 253 18.12 -7.72 -5.70
C LEU A 253 17.90 -7.46 -4.20
N SER A 254 18.97 -7.29 -3.40
CA SER A 254 18.83 -6.97 -1.98
C SER A 254 18.14 -5.63 -1.73
N HIS A 255 18.41 -4.62 -2.56
CA HIS A 255 17.68 -3.35 -2.52
C HIS A 255 16.19 -3.57 -2.81
N THR A 256 15.87 -4.28 -3.89
CA THR A 256 14.48 -4.57 -4.30
C THR A 256 13.71 -5.36 -3.23
N LEU A 257 14.37 -6.31 -2.56
CA LEU A 257 13.82 -7.04 -1.42
C LEU A 257 13.47 -6.11 -0.26
N SER A 258 14.38 -5.19 0.09
CA SER A 258 14.16 -4.23 1.18
C SER A 258 13.02 -3.25 0.87
N GLU A 259 12.87 -2.85 -0.40
CA GLU A 259 11.74 -2.02 -0.86
C GLU A 259 10.41 -2.77 -0.73
N GLU A 260 10.35 -4.03 -1.14
CA GLU A 260 9.14 -4.85 -1.01
C GLU A 260 8.73 -5.01 0.47
N GLU A 261 9.67 -5.29 1.36
CA GLU A 261 9.42 -5.39 2.79
C GLU A 261 8.96 -4.06 3.41
N ALA A 262 9.49 -2.93 2.94
CA ALA A 262 9.04 -1.61 3.36
C ALA A 262 7.59 -1.35 2.91
N VAL A 263 7.27 -1.65 1.65
CA VAL A 263 5.92 -1.46 1.10
C VAL A 263 4.91 -2.38 1.78
N LYS A 264 5.25 -3.65 2.05
CA LYS A 264 4.39 -4.59 2.80
C LYS A 264 4.05 -4.07 4.19
N ARG A 265 5.04 -3.57 4.94
CA ARG A 265 4.81 -2.97 6.27
C ARG A 265 3.94 -1.72 6.22
N LEU A 266 4.07 -0.90 5.17
CA LEU A 266 3.20 0.26 4.97
C LEU A 266 1.77 -0.16 4.64
N LEU A 267 1.61 -1.21 3.82
CA LEU A 267 0.32 -1.77 3.46
C LEU A 267 -0.42 -2.31 4.68
N GLU A 268 0.24 -3.12 5.52
CA GLU A 268 -0.34 -3.64 6.77
C GLU A 268 -0.83 -2.51 7.69
N LYS A 269 -0.02 -1.48 7.90
CA LYS A 269 -0.41 -0.30 8.69
C LYS A 269 -1.59 0.45 8.08
N ALA A 270 -1.61 0.60 6.76
CA ALA A 270 -2.71 1.23 6.05
C ALA A 270 -4.00 0.40 6.18
N GLU A 271 -3.90 -0.94 6.24
CA GLU A 271 -5.07 -1.83 6.37
C GLU A 271 -5.70 -1.71 7.75
N GLU A 272 -4.88 -1.69 8.80
CA GLU A 272 -5.33 -1.42 10.17
C GLU A 272 -6.00 -0.05 10.28
N THR A 273 -5.37 0.98 9.71
CA THR A 273 -5.89 2.35 9.75
C THR A 273 -7.20 2.47 8.97
N LEU A 274 -7.30 1.86 7.78
CA LEU A 274 -8.51 1.86 6.98
C LEU A 274 -9.66 1.14 7.69
N ARG A 275 -9.39 -0.01 8.32
CA ARG A 275 -10.39 -0.75 9.10
C ARG A 275 -10.96 0.09 10.24
N TYR A 276 -10.12 0.88 10.92
CA TYR A 276 -10.58 1.81 11.94
C TYR A 276 -11.52 2.87 11.36
N TRP A 277 -11.11 3.55 10.28
CA TRP A 277 -11.93 4.59 9.65
C TRP A 277 -13.21 4.05 9.00
N GLU A 278 -13.20 2.81 8.50
CA GLU A 278 -14.38 2.12 7.99
C GLU A 278 -15.42 1.94 9.10
N GLY A 279 -15.00 1.50 10.30
CA GLY A 279 -15.88 1.40 11.47
C GLY A 279 -16.46 2.74 11.90
N GLU A 280 -15.64 3.80 11.94
CA GLU A 280 -16.11 5.15 12.25
C GLU A 280 -17.06 5.70 11.15
N TYR A 281 -16.81 5.39 9.88
CA TYR A 281 -17.68 5.78 8.79
C TYR A 281 -19.05 5.09 8.83
N GLU A 282 -19.09 3.79 9.16
CA GLU A 282 -20.35 3.10 9.42
C GLU A 282 -21.12 3.72 10.58
N ARG A 283 -20.43 4.07 11.65
CA ARG A 283 -21.01 4.76 12.81
C ARG A 283 -21.61 6.11 12.42
N LEU A 284 -20.90 6.90 11.61
CA LEU A 284 -21.39 8.17 11.05
C LEU A 284 -22.65 7.96 10.20
N LYS A 285 -22.65 6.96 9.32
CA LYS A 285 -23.79 6.65 8.45
C LYS A 285 -25.03 6.26 9.25
N ARG A 286 -24.87 5.38 10.25
CA ARG A 286 -25.96 4.99 11.17
C ARG A 286 -26.48 6.18 11.97
N LYS A 287 -25.58 7.07 12.42
CA LYS A 287 -25.96 8.30 13.12
C LYS A 287 -26.83 9.21 12.24
N ARG A 288 -26.40 9.50 11.00
CA ARG A 288 -27.18 10.32 10.04
C ARG A 288 -28.55 9.71 9.76
N GLU A 289 -28.64 8.38 9.64
CA GLU A 289 -29.91 7.67 9.42
C GLU A 289 -30.86 7.82 10.61
N LEU A 290 -30.35 7.64 11.84
CA LEU A 290 -31.14 7.80 13.05
C LEU A 290 -31.52 9.26 13.32
N GLU A 291 -30.66 10.23 12.99
CA GLU A 291 -30.97 11.66 13.07
C GLU A 291 -32.14 12.01 12.14
N ARG A 292 -32.09 11.57 10.89
CA ARG A 292 -33.21 11.74 9.95
C ARG A 292 -34.48 11.07 10.46
N ARG A 293 -34.37 9.84 10.98
CA ARG A 293 -35.52 9.12 11.56
C ARG A 293 -36.10 9.84 12.78
N LYS A 294 -35.25 10.44 13.61
CA LYS A 294 -35.67 11.25 14.75
C LYS A 294 -36.46 12.47 14.28
N GLU A 295 -35.97 13.21 13.28
CA GLU A 295 -36.68 14.37 12.71
C GLU A 295 -38.06 13.99 12.17
N GLU A 296 -38.15 12.87 11.42
CA GLU A 296 -39.41 12.32 10.93
C GLU A 296 -40.39 11.99 12.07
N LEU A 297 -39.90 11.30 13.12
CA LEU A 297 -40.71 10.93 14.28
C LEU A 297 -41.10 12.13 15.14
N GLU A 298 -40.26 13.16 15.24
CA GLU A 298 -40.60 14.40 15.94
C GLU A 298 -41.73 15.14 15.21
N ALA A 299 -41.68 15.21 13.88
CA ALA A 299 -42.76 15.76 13.08
C ALA A 299 -44.04 14.93 13.25
N GLU A 300 -43.95 13.59 13.12
CA GLU A 300 -45.09 12.68 13.30
C GLU A 300 -45.70 12.81 14.71
N TYR A 301 -44.88 12.91 15.75
CA TYR A 301 -45.35 13.05 17.13
C TYR A 301 -46.16 14.35 17.31
N ARG A 302 -45.64 15.49 16.85
CA ARG A 302 -46.34 16.77 16.99
C ARG A 302 -47.66 16.78 16.19
N TRP A 303 -47.67 16.24 14.97
CA TRP A 303 -48.89 16.11 14.17
C TRP A 303 -49.90 15.12 14.78
N SER A 304 -49.46 13.99 15.31
CA SER A 304 -50.36 13.02 15.98
C SER A 304 -51.10 13.62 17.19
N ARG A 305 -50.44 14.49 17.97
CA ARG A 305 -51.07 15.21 19.09
C ARG A 305 -52.15 16.15 18.60
N TYR A 306 -51.87 16.91 17.54
CA TYR A 306 -52.84 17.80 16.92
C TYR A 306 -54.03 17.04 16.35
N LEU A 307 -53.79 16.00 15.52
CA LEU A 307 -54.85 15.21 14.88
C LEU A 307 -55.80 14.58 15.91
N ARG A 308 -55.26 14.03 16.99
CA ARG A 308 -56.07 13.47 18.08
C ARG A 308 -56.93 14.54 18.77
N ARG A 309 -56.35 15.72 19.03
CA ARG A 309 -57.12 16.83 19.64
C ARG A 309 -58.15 17.41 18.68
N GLU A 310 -57.86 17.42 17.37
CA GLU A 310 -58.80 17.81 16.32
C GLU A 310 -59.98 16.83 16.24
N GLU A 311 -59.73 15.52 16.34
CA GLU A 311 -60.77 14.49 16.37
C GLU A 311 -61.67 14.61 17.62
N GLU A 312 -61.06 14.81 18.80
CA GLU A 312 -61.81 15.10 20.04
C GLU A 312 -62.66 16.37 19.91
N LEU A 313 -62.12 17.44 19.32
CA LEU A 313 -62.85 18.68 19.09
C LEU A 313 -64.05 18.47 18.17
N ARG A 314 -63.88 17.71 17.08
CA ARG A 314 -64.98 17.36 16.16
C ARG A 314 -66.07 16.54 16.87
N GLY A 315 -65.68 15.65 17.78
CA GLY A 315 -66.62 14.88 18.61
C GLY A 315 -67.48 15.79 19.50
N LEU A 316 -66.84 16.72 20.23
CA LEU A 316 -67.55 17.68 21.08
C LEU A 316 -68.44 18.64 20.27
N GLU A 317 -67.97 19.09 19.10
CA GLU A 317 -68.76 19.94 18.19
C GLU A 317 -70.00 19.20 17.65
N ALA A 318 -69.90 17.89 17.39
CA ALA A 318 -71.04 17.07 16.97
C ALA A 318 -72.04 16.86 18.13
N GLU A 319 -71.57 16.61 19.35
CA GLU A 319 -72.42 16.48 20.54
C GLU A 319 -73.18 17.80 20.84
N LEU A 320 -72.52 18.95 20.67
CA LEU A 320 -73.18 20.25 20.81
C LEU A 320 -74.28 20.44 19.77
N GLU A 321 -74.06 19.98 18.54
CA GLU A 321 -75.06 20.07 17.48
C GLU A 321 -76.25 19.15 17.74
N GLU A 322 -76.02 17.96 18.29
CA GLU A 322 -77.11 17.06 18.73
C GLU A 322 -77.96 17.70 19.83
N LEU A 323 -77.34 18.31 20.85
CA LEU A 323 -78.05 19.03 21.91
C LEU A 323 -78.84 20.23 21.37
N ARG A 324 -78.33 20.93 20.35
CA ARG A 324 -79.06 22.02 19.67
C ARG A 324 -80.33 21.52 18.99
N VAL A 325 -80.26 20.38 18.31
CA VAL A 325 -81.43 19.77 17.67
C VAL A 325 -82.46 19.38 18.73
N GLN A 326 -82.04 18.73 19.82
CA GLN A 326 -82.93 18.38 20.94
C GLN A 326 -83.59 19.60 21.57
N LEU A 327 -82.86 20.72 21.70
CA LEU A 327 -83.40 21.97 22.24
C LEU A 327 -84.49 22.55 21.32
N GLU A 328 -84.28 22.55 20.00
CA GLU A 328 -85.29 23.03 19.04
C GLU A 328 -86.54 22.15 19.03
N GLU A 329 -86.39 20.84 19.15
CA GLU A 329 -87.53 19.91 19.30
C GLU A 329 -88.35 20.23 20.57
N LEU A 330 -87.67 20.40 21.71
CA LEU A 330 -88.32 20.75 22.99
C LEU A 330 -88.96 22.14 22.97
N ARG A 331 -88.36 23.12 22.28
CA ARG A 331 -88.97 24.44 22.05
C ARG A 331 -90.25 24.31 21.23
N GLY A 332 -90.23 23.48 20.20
CA GLY A 332 -91.41 23.15 19.40
C GLY A 332 -92.51 22.50 20.23
N GLU A 333 -92.18 21.54 21.10
CA GLU A 333 -93.13 20.89 22.01
C GLU A 333 -93.72 21.86 23.04
N ALA A 334 -92.87 22.67 23.69
CA ALA A 334 -93.33 23.68 24.65
C ALA A 334 -94.24 24.71 23.99
N GLY A 335 -93.92 25.16 22.77
CA GLY A 335 -94.78 26.08 22.01
C GLY A 335 -96.15 25.49 21.69
N ARG A 336 -96.23 24.20 21.36
CA ARG A 336 -97.51 23.49 21.14
C ARG A 336 -98.31 23.35 22.44
N GLU A 337 -97.66 22.95 23.53
CA GLU A 337 -98.34 22.76 24.82
C GLU A 337 -98.79 24.09 25.43
N LYS A 338 -98.03 25.17 25.22
CA LYS A 338 -98.42 26.54 25.55
C LYS A 338 -99.66 26.99 24.79
N SER A 339 -99.67 26.79 23.47
CA SER A 339 -100.83 27.13 22.62
C SER A 339 -102.09 26.38 23.06
N ARG A 340 -101.94 25.09 23.41
CA ARG A 340 -102.99 24.25 23.97
C ARG A 340 -103.47 24.74 25.33
N GLY A 341 -102.55 25.15 26.20
CA GLY A 341 -102.85 25.73 27.50
C GLY A 341 -103.68 27.01 27.37
N GLU A 342 -103.30 27.91 26.46
CA GLU A 342 -104.05 29.15 26.17
C GLU A 342 -105.45 28.88 25.58
N GLU A 343 -105.62 27.83 24.77
CA GLU A 343 -106.93 27.42 24.26
C GLU A 343 -107.84 26.90 25.38
N LEU A 344 -107.31 26.00 26.22
CA LEU A 344 -108.04 25.49 27.39
C LEU A 344 -108.38 26.59 28.39
N GLU A 345 -107.50 27.58 28.57
CA GLU A 345 -107.76 28.75 29.41
C GLU A 345 -108.95 29.58 28.90
N ARG A 346 -109.04 29.80 27.58
CA ARG A 346 -110.19 30.48 26.95
C ARG A 346 -111.48 29.68 27.13
N GLU A 347 -111.45 28.37 26.92
CA GLU A 347 -112.61 27.49 27.10
C GLU A 347 -113.08 27.46 28.56
N VAL A 348 -112.15 27.38 29.52
CA VAL A 348 -112.45 27.45 30.94
C VAL A 348 -113.12 28.78 31.28
N GLY A 349 -112.59 29.90 30.77
CA GLY A 349 -113.20 31.22 30.96
C GLY A 349 -114.60 31.35 30.34
N GLN A 350 -114.85 30.73 29.18
CA GLN A 350 -116.18 30.67 28.57
C GLN A 350 -117.16 29.86 29.40
N LEU A 351 -116.76 28.67 29.86
CA LEU A 351 -117.59 27.81 30.71
C LEU A 351 -117.87 28.44 32.08
N GLU A 352 -116.92 29.18 32.65
CA GLU A 352 -117.13 29.96 33.87
C GLU A 352 -118.19 31.03 33.68
N PHE A 353 -118.13 31.77 32.56
CA PHE A 353 -119.12 32.79 32.21
C PHE A 353 -120.52 32.18 31.99
N GLU A 354 -120.62 31.08 31.25
CA GLU A 354 -121.89 30.37 31.02
C GLU A 354 -122.48 29.79 32.31
N LEU A 355 -121.62 29.31 33.20
CA LEU A 355 -122.01 28.80 34.51
C LEU A 355 -122.54 29.93 35.40
N GLU A 356 -121.88 31.09 35.39
CA GLU A 356 -122.31 32.29 36.13
C GLU A 356 -123.66 32.79 35.63
N ALA A 357 -123.85 32.91 34.32
CA ALA A 357 -125.14 33.25 33.70
C ALA A 357 -126.24 32.23 34.07
N SER A 358 -125.91 30.93 34.11
CA SER A 358 -126.88 29.88 34.51
C SER A 358 -127.26 29.97 36.00
N TYR A 359 -126.35 30.40 36.88
CA TYR A 359 -126.71 30.70 38.27
C TYR A 359 -127.63 31.91 38.38
N GLU A 360 -127.39 32.97 37.60
CA GLU A 360 -128.28 34.12 37.56
C GLU A 360 -129.69 33.74 37.08
N GLU A 361 -129.80 32.91 36.04
CA GLU A 361 -131.07 32.34 35.59
C GLU A 361 -131.77 31.52 36.67
N LEU A 362 -131.02 30.67 37.41
CA LEU A 362 -131.56 29.89 38.52
C LEU A 362 -132.05 30.79 39.66
N ILE A 363 -131.29 31.80 40.05
CA ILE A 363 -131.66 32.77 41.09
C ILE A 363 -132.93 33.51 40.69
N ALA A 364 -133.03 33.95 39.43
CA ALA A 364 -134.22 34.61 38.91
C ALA A 364 -135.45 33.68 38.91
N ALA A 365 -135.27 32.41 38.52
CA ALA A 365 -136.34 31.41 38.51
C ALA A 365 -136.80 31.02 39.93
N GLU A 366 -135.88 30.86 40.89
CA GLU A 366 -136.20 30.61 42.30
C GLU A 366 -136.91 31.82 42.95
N LYS A 367 -136.52 33.05 42.58
CA LYS A 367 -137.21 34.27 43.01
C LYS A 367 -138.66 34.30 42.49
N LEU A 368 -138.85 34.00 41.20
CA LEU A 368 -140.19 33.86 40.59
C LEU A 368 -141.02 32.77 41.26
N ARG A 369 -140.39 31.65 41.64
CA ARG A 369 -141.05 30.58 42.40
C ARG A 369 -141.51 31.06 43.77
N ALA A 370 -140.64 31.75 44.52
CA ALA A 370 -140.97 32.30 45.83
C ALA A 370 -142.08 33.35 45.75
N GLU A 371 -142.03 34.27 44.77
CA GLU A 371 -143.11 35.22 44.49
C GLU A 371 -144.43 34.49 44.18
N GLY A 372 -144.38 33.47 43.32
CA GLY A 372 -145.51 32.63 42.93
C GLY A 372 -146.14 31.82 44.06
N GLU A 373 -145.34 31.24 44.96
CA GLU A 373 -145.82 30.54 46.17
C GLU A 373 -146.51 31.52 47.13
N VAL A 374 -145.97 32.73 47.29
CA VAL A 374 -146.64 33.82 48.03
C VAL A 374 -147.96 34.18 47.34
N TYR A 375 -148.00 34.33 46.01
CA TYR A 375 -149.22 34.56 45.24
C TYR A 375 -150.27 33.47 45.44
N LEU A 376 -149.90 32.18 45.37
CA LEU A 376 -150.83 31.07 45.63
C LEU A 376 -151.36 31.08 47.05
N SER A 377 -150.50 31.31 48.05
CA SER A 377 -150.91 31.38 49.46
C SER A 377 -151.87 32.55 49.74
N LEU A 378 -151.69 33.66 49.02
CA LEU A 378 -152.56 34.83 49.09
C LEU A 378 -153.90 34.56 48.39
N ALA A 379 -153.85 33.91 47.21
CA ALA A 379 -155.03 33.48 46.48
C ALA A 379 -155.89 32.51 47.31
N GLU A 380 -155.29 31.50 47.95
CA GLU A 380 -155.99 30.57 48.85
C GLU A 380 -156.70 31.29 50.01
N ARG A 381 -156.03 32.26 50.66
CA ARG A 381 -156.63 33.09 51.72
C ARG A 381 -157.75 34.01 51.22
N LEU A 382 -157.68 34.48 49.98
CA LEU A 382 -158.65 35.39 49.36
C LEU A 382 -159.84 34.68 48.70
N SER A 383 -159.74 33.38 48.41
CA SER A 383 -160.86 32.56 47.87
C SER A 383 -162.12 32.59 48.74
N GLY A 384 -161.99 32.93 50.04
CA GLY A 384 -163.12 33.09 50.96
C GLY A 384 -163.93 34.39 50.82
N LEU A 385 -163.51 35.36 49.99
CA LEU A 385 -164.05 36.73 49.99
C LEU A 385 -164.65 37.23 48.66
N GLY A 386 -164.95 36.36 47.71
CA GLY A 386 -165.82 36.71 46.57
C GLY A 386 -165.22 37.72 45.57
N ALA A 387 -164.76 37.17 44.44
CA ALA A 387 -164.40 37.85 43.19
C ALA A 387 -163.04 38.59 43.12
N LEU A 388 -162.02 37.86 42.68
CA LEU A 388 -160.90 38.36 41.87
C LEU A 388 -160.33 37.20 41.03
N THR A 389 -160.46 37.29 39.70
CA THR A 389 -159.72 36.44 38.76
C THR A 389 -158.29 36.94 38.66
N LEU A 390 -157.35 36.22 39.29
CA LEU A 390 -155.91 36.49 39.23
C LEU A 390 -155.28 35.74 38.04
N PRO A 391 -154.22 36.29 37.40
CA PRO A 391 -153.51 35.64 36.30
C PRO A 391 -152.92 34.28 36.70
N PRO A 392 -152.89 33.28 35.80
CA PRO A 392 -152.45 31.94 36.15
C PRO A 392 -150.94 31.90 36.43
N TYR A 393 -150.58 31.60 37.69
CA TYR A 393 -149.23 31.17 38.03
C TYR A 393 -149.08 29.68 37.66
N ASP A 394 -148.22 29.41 36.67
CA ASP A 394 -147.95 28.06 36.18
C ASP A 394 -146.75 27.47 36.92
N ARG A 395 -147.06 26.76 38.00
CA ARG A 395 -146.07 26.11 38.87
C ARG A 395 -145.21 25.11 38.11
N GLU A 396 -145.80 24.32 37.21
CA GLU A 396 -145.08 23.31 36.42
C GLU A 396 -144.03 23.98 35.52
N ARG A 397 -144.37 25.11 34.89
CA ARG A 397 -143.45 25.82 34.01
C ARG A 397 -142.26 26.43 34.75
N VAL A 398 -142.45 26.94 35.97
CA VAL A 398 -141.35 27.51 36.79
C VAL A 398 -140.48 26.40 37.38
N GLU A 399 -141.09 25.31 37.90
CA GLU A 399 -140.34 24.15 38.39
C GLU A 399 -139.55 23.46 37.27
N ALA A 400 -140.09 23.39 36.05
CA ALA A 400 -139.37 22.90 34.87
C ALA A 400 -138.15 23.78 34.53
N ARG A 401 -138.28 25.12 34.54
CA ARG A 401 -137.15 26.04 34.33
C ARG A 401 -136.06 25.89 35.40
N ILE A 402 -136.44 25.69 36.67
CA ILE A 402 -135.49 25.43 37.76
C ILE A 402 -134.79 24.08 37.54
N GLY A 403 -135.52 23.03 37.15
CA GLY A 403 -134.95 21.72 36.82
C GLY A 403 -133.97 21.77 35.65
N GLU A 404 -134.31 22.49 34.58
CA GLU A 404 -133.45 22.73 33.42
C GLU A 404 -132.20 23.53 33.79
N ALA A 405 -132.33 24.61 34.56
CA ALA A 405 -131.19 25.42 35.03
C ALA A 405 -130.27 24.62 35.95
N ARG A 406 -130.81 23.83 36.90
CA ARG A 406 -130.02 22.93 37.75
C ARG A 406 -129.31 21.84 36.94
N GLY A 407 -129.99 21.27 35.94
CA GLY A 407 -129.41 20.29 35.02
C GLY A 407 -128.28 20.88 34.18
N ARG A 408 -128.45 22.11 33.68
CA ARG A 408 -127.43 22.86 32.93
C ARG A 408 -126.22 23.18 33.80
N ILE A 409 -126.42 23.68 35.02
CA ILE A 409 -125.35 23.93 36.01
C ILE A 409 -124.57 22.65 36.32
N ALA A 410 -125.24 21.52 36.53
CA ALA A 410 -124.57 20.26 36.81
C ALA A 410 -123.69 19.79 35.63
N ARG A 411 -124.17 19.94 34.40
CA ARG A 411 -123.39 19.64 33.18
C ARG A 411 -122.19 20.58 33.03
N LEU A 412 -122.43 21.89 33.10
CA LEU A 412 -121.38 22.92 32.99
C LEU A 412 -120.32 22.77 34.10
N ARG A 413 -120.70 22.41 35.33
CA ARG A 413 -119.73 22.10 36.40
C ARG A 413 -118.87 20.88 36.06
N GLY A 414 -119.45 19.83 35.49
CA GLY A 414 -118.73 18.64 35.06
C GLY A 414 -117.72 18.95 33.94
N GLU A 415 -118.19 19.64 32.90
CA GLU A 415 -117.35 20.08 31.77
C GLU A 415 -116.24 21.04 32.22
N LEU A 416 -116.56 22.00 33.10
CA LEU A 416 -115.58 22.92 33.68
C LEU A 416 -114.52 22.18 34.51
N SER A 417 -114.91 21.19 35.32
CA SER A 417 -113.95 20.39 36.09
C SER A 417 -113.02 19.59 35.17
N GLU A 418 -113.55 19.01 34.09
CA GLU A 418 -112.76 18.27 33.12
C GLU A 418 -111.77 19.17 32.36
N ARG A 419 -112.25 20.32 31.87
CA ARG A 419 -111.42 21.30 31.14
C ARG A 419 -110.36 21.95 32.05
N ARG A 420 -110.71 22.29 33.29
CA ARG A 420 -109.73 22.75 34.29
C ARG A 420 -108.67 21.70 34.60
N GLY A 421 -109.04 20.42 34.71
CA GLY A 421 -108.08 19.32 34.87
C GLY A 421 -107.07 19.27 33.72
N LYS A 422 -107.57 19.30 32.48
CA LYS A 422 -106.73 19.35 31.26
C LYS A 422 -105.84 20.60 31.20
N TYR A 423 -106.35 21.76 31.64
CA TYR A 423 -105.58 23.01 31.69
C TYR A 423 -104.41 22.91 32.68
N VAL A 424 -104.66 22.39 33.89
CA VAL A 424 -103.61 22.19 34.91
C VAL A 424 -102.56 21.20 34.39
N GLU A 425 -102.97 20.08 33.79
CA GLU A 425 -102.04 19.13 33.17
C GLU A 425 -101.17 19.78 32.09
N SER A 426 -101.77 20.61 31.22
CA SER A 426 -101.05 21.33 30.16
C SER A 426 -100.03 22.32 30.74
N ARG A 427 -100.39 23.07 31.79
CA ARG A 427 -99.48 24.02 32.47
C ARG A 427 -98.33 23.32 33.19
N VAL A 428 -98.60 22.18 33.83
CA VAL A 428 -97.55 21.36 34.46
C VAL A 428 -96.61 20.81 33.39
N ARG A 429 -97.13 20.32 32.26
CA ARG A 429 -96.30 19.82 31.16
C ARG A 429 -95.47 20.94 30.51
N GLU A 430 -96.03 22.12 30.30
CA GLU A 430 -95.31 23.32 29.84
C GLU A 430 -94.13 23.64 30.77
N ALA A 431 -94.37 23.76 32.08
CA ALA A 431 -93.32 24.06 33.06
C ALA A 431 -92.21 22.99 33.11
N LEU A 432 -92.56 21.71 32.96
CA LEU A 432 -91.57 20.62 32.88
C LEU A 432 -90.72 20.70 31.60
N LEU A 433 -91.32 21.06 30.47
CA LEU A 433 -90.60 21.26 29.21
C LEU A 433 -89.66 22.48 29.29
N GLU A 434 -90.09 23.58 29.91
CA GLU A 434 -89.26 24.76 30.16
C GLU A 434 -88.06 24.44 31.07
N LEU A 435 -88.28 23.70 32.16
CA LEU A 435 -87.19 23.24 33.04
C LEU A 435 -86.18 22.37 32.27
N ARG A 436 -86.67 21.47 31.40
CA ARG A 436 -85.81 20.62 30.58
C ARG A 436 -85.00 21.42 29.57
N GLN A 437 -85.59 22.46 28.97
CA GLN A 437 -84.85 23.41 28.12
C GLN A 437 -83.75 24.13 28.91
N GLU A 438 -84.03 24.59 30.13
CA GLU A 438 -83.04 25.26 30.97
C GLU A 438 -81.85 24.34 31.31
N LEU A 439 -82.12 23.07 31.64
CA LEU A 439 -81.07 22.08 31.90
C LEU A 439 -80.20 21.83 30.67
N LEU A 440 -80.80 21.66 29.48
CA LEU A 440 -80.07 21.49 28.22
C LEU A 440 -79.23 22.72 27.87
N LEU A 441 -79.75 23.94 28.11
CA LEU A 441 -78.98 25.17 27.88
C LEU A 441 -77.72 25.22 28.77
N ARG A 442 -77.83 24.82 30.04
CA ARG A 442 -76.67 24.74 30.94
C ARG A 442 -75.65 23.69 30.48
N GLU A 443 -76.12 22.55 30.00
CA GLU A 443 -75.27 21.49 29.44
C GLU A 443 -74.53 22.00 28.18
N MET A 444 -75.25 22.63 27.25
CA MET A 444 -74.67 23.26 26.06
C MET A 444 -73.66 24.36 26.38
N ASP A 445 -73.90 25.17 27.40
CA ASP A 445 -72.95 26.20 27.86
C ASP A 445 -71.67 25.57 28.41
N SER A 446 -71.80 24.49 29.20
CA SER A 446 -70.66 23.75 29.74
C SER A 446 -69.82 23.14 28.61
N LEU A 447 -70.48 22.49 27.64
CA LEU A 447 -69.85 21.86 26.48
C LEU A 447 -69.21 22.92 25.56
N SER A 448 -69.86 24.07 25.37
CA SER A 448 -69.30 25.21 24.65
C SER A 448 -68.02 25.74 25.32
N GLY A 449 -67.97 25.74 26.66
CA GLY A 449 -66.78 26.06 27.43
C GLY A 449 -65.64 25.05 27.23
N GLU A 450 -65.97 23.76 27.13
CA GLU A 450 -65.02 22.69 26.80
C GLU A 450 -64.48 22.81 25.38
N ILE A 451 -65.34 23.02 24.38
CA ILE A 451 -64.97 23.25 22.98
C ILE A 451 -64.02 24.45 22.86
N ARG A 452 -64.30 25.56 23.57
CA ARG A 452 -63.40 26.74 23.55
C ARG A 452 -62.00 26.42 24.10
N ARG A 453 -61.92 25.62 25.16
CA ARG A 453 -60.63 25.17 25.73
C ARG A 453 -59.91 24.23 24.76
N ALA A 454 -60.61 23.21 24.27
CA ALA A 454 -60.10 22.24 23.32
C ALA A 454 -59.60 22.88 22.02
N ARG A 455 -60.34 23.87 21.50
CA ARG A 455 -59.95 24.61 20.29
C ARG A 455 -58.68 25.43 20.51
N ARG A 456 -58.53 26.09 21.66
CA ARG A 456 -57.28 26.81 21.99
C ARG A 456 -56.10 25.85 22.08
N GLU A 457 -56.27 24.71 22.72
CA GLU A 457 -55.24 23.68 22.80
C GLU A 457 -54.89 23.11 21.41
N ALA A 458 -55.88 22.79 20.58
CA ALA A 458 -55.66 22.33 19.22
C ALA A 458 -54.89 23.36 18.38
N GLU A 459 -55.19 24.65 18.52
CA GLU A 459 -54.47 25.74 17.86
C GLU A 459 -53.00 25.80 18.31
N THR A 460 -52.74 25.65 19.61
CA THR A 460 -51.35 25.61 20.12
C THR A 460 -50.58 24.40 19.57
N LEU A 461 -51.19 23.21 19.58
CA LEU A 461 -50.59 21.99 19.05
C LEU A 461 -50.36 22.07 17.55
N ARG A 462 -51.26 22.73 16.81
CA ARG A 462 -51.12 22.98 15.39
C ARG A 462 -49.89 23.84 15.09
N ARG A 463 -49.72 24.95 15.82
CA ARG A 463 -48.54 25.83 15.68
C ARG A 463 -47.25 25.08 16.00
N GLU A 464 -47.25 24.26 17.06
CA GLU A 464 -46.11 23.41 17.41
C GLU A 464 -45.77 22.42 16.29
N ALA A 465 -46.77 21.84 15.62
CA ALA A 465 -46.57 20.89 14.53
C ALA A 465 -46.10 21.56 13.23
N GLU A 466 -46.71 22.69 12.85
CA GLU A 466 -46.33 23.48 11.67
C GLU A 466 -44.90 24.02 11.77
N ALA A 467 -44.40 24.28 12.98
CA ALA A 467 -43.03 24.71 13.21
C ALA A 467 -41.96 23.67 12.81
N VAL A 468 -42.33 22.39 12.71
CA VAL A 468 -41.41 21.27 12.39
C VAL A 468 -41.47 20.90 10.92
N GLY A 469 -42.56 21.23 10.23
CA GLY A 469 -42.74 20.92 8.82
C GLY A 469 -44.19 20.75 8.39
N SER A 470 -44.34 20.19 7.21
CA SER A 470 -45.64 19.92 6.57
C SER A 470 -46.48 18.89 7.33
N ARG A 471 -47.79 18.94 7.12
CA ARG A 471 -48.76 18.02 7.71
C ARG A 471 -48.43 16.56 7.44
N VAL A 472 -48.26 15.79 8.52
CA VAL A 472 -48.06 14.33 8.49
C VAL A 472 -49.36 13.67 8.92
N GLU A 473 -50.01 12.96 7.98
CA GLU A 473 -51.18 12.14 8.28
C GLU A 473 -50.73 10.84 8.94
N THR A 474 -51.19 10.59 10.18
CA THR A 474 -50.86 9.37 10.92
C THR A 474 -52.05 8.88 11.74
N LYS A 475 -52.19 7.56 11.83
CA LYS A 475 -53.18 6.87 12.68
C LYS A 475 -52.58 6.39 14.00
N ARG A 476 -51.26 6.52 14.16
CA ARG A 476 -50.54 6.05 15.34
C ARG A 476 -50.87 6.96 16.53
N LYS A 477 -50.95 6.37 17.71
CA LYS A 477 -51.19 7.15 18.93
C LYS A 477 -49.92 7.94 19.29
N PRO A 478 -50.04 9.17 19.85
CA PRO A 478 -48.87 9.96 20.26
C PRO A 478 -47.90 9.22 21.19
N GLN A 479 -48.42 8.32 22.04
CA GLN A 479 -47.60 7.51 22.95
C GLN A 479 -46.70 6.52 22.20
N GLU A 480 -47.22 5.87 21.16
CA GLU A 480 -46.45 4.89 20.35
C GLU A 480 -45.31 5.57 19.60
N VAL A 481 -45.57 6.76 19.04
CA VAL A 481 -44.54 7.56 18.35
C VAL A 481 -43.50 8.08 19.35
N LEU A 482 -43.93 8.51 20.54
CA LEU A 482 -43.03 8.97 21.60
C LEU A 482 -42.12 7.84 22.12
N GLU A 483 -42.62 6.62 22.25
CA GLU A 483 -41.81 5.46 22.63
C GLU A 483 -40.73 5.17 21.57
N GLU A 484 -41.09 5.17 20.29
CA GLU A 484 -40.11 5.00 19.20
C GLU A 484 -39.08 6.13 19.19
N LEU A 485 -39.52 7.38 19.40
CA LEU A 485 -38.64 8.54 19.50
C LEU A 485 -37.64 8.40 20.65
N LYS A 486 -38.06 7.87 21.81
CA LYS A 486 -37.17 7.58 22.95
C LYS A 486 -36.15 6.50 22.61
N VAL A 487 -36.55 5.42 21.92
CA VAL A 487 -35.64 4.35 21.49
C VAL A 487 -34.59 4.89 20.51
N VAL A 488 -35.02 5.64 19.50
CA VAL A 488 -34.11 6.29 18.53
C VAL A 488 -33.18 7.28 19.24
N GLY A 489 -33.71 8.09 20.16
CA GLY A 489 -32.90 9.01 20.98
C GLY A 489 -31.85 8.29 21.83
N ALA A 490 -32.21 7.16 22.43
CA ALA A 490 -31.28 6.32 23.19
C ALA A 490 -30.17 5.75 22.26
N HIS A 491 -30.53 5.24 21.08
CA HIS A 491 -29.55 4.76 20.10
C HIS A 491 -28.61 5.87 19.59
N LEU A 492 -29.12 7.09 19.40
CA LEU A 492 -28.27 8.24 19.06
C LEU A 492 -27.29 8.58 20.19
N SER A 493 -27.75 8.51 21.44
CA SER A 493 -26.89 8.77 22.59
C SER A 493 -25.77 7.74 22.75
N THR A 494 -26.03 6.46 22.47
CA THR A 494 -24.99 5.41 22.51
C THR A 494 -23.97 5.55 21.39
N LEU A 495 -24.37 6.09 20.23
CA LEU A 495 -23.47 6.40 19.12
C LEU A 495 -22.59 7.63 19.38
N GLY A 496 -22.89 8.48 20.37
CA GLY A 496 -22.03 9.59 20.79
C GLY A 496 -21.69 10.62 19.70
N GLU A 497 -20.61 11.37 19.93
CA GLU A 497 -20.08 12.32 18.95
C GLU A 497 -19.19 11.61 17.93
N VAL A 498 -19.44 11.89 16.65
CA VAL A 498 -18.64 11.38 15.53
C VAL A 498 -18.17 12.61 14.77
N SER A 499 -16.87 12.70 14.51
CA SER A 499 -16.30 13.84 13.79
C SER A 499 -16.88 13.94 12.37
N PRO A 500 -17.22 15.15 11.88
CA PRO A 500 -17.66 15.33 10.50
C PRO A 500 -16.55 15.01 9.47
N GLU A 501 -15.29 14.98 9.91
CA GLU A 501 -14.12 14.70 9.06
C GLU A 501 -13.98 13.20 8.72
N VAL A 502 -14.71 12.30 9.40
CA VAL A 502 -14.59 10.83 9.25
C VAL A 502 -14.78 10.38 7.80
N GLU A 503 -15.76 10.94 7.09
CA GLU A 503 -16.04 10.60 5.70
C GLU A 503 -14.86 10.96 4.78
N GLN A 504 -14.27 12.13 4.97
CA GLN A 504 -13.09 12.57 4.23
C GLN A 504 -11.88 11.68 4.55
N MET A 505 -11.67 11.35 5.82
CA MET A 505 -10.57 10.48 6.26
C MET A 505 -10.70 9.08 5.67
N TYR A 506 -11.89 8.46 5.73
CA TYR A 506 -12.13 7.15 5.12
C TYR A 506 -11.81 7.14 3.62
N LEU A 507 -12.28 8.13 2.86
CA LEU A 507 -12.01 8.23 1.43
C LEU A 507 -10.52 8.41 1.13
N ASN A 508 -9.82 9.24 1.89
CA ASN A 508 -8.38 9.45 1.73
C ASN A 508 -7.57 8.18 2.03
N TYR A 509 -7.87 7.48 3.12
CA TYR A 509 -7.19 6.24 3.48
C TYR A 509 -7.51 5.10 2.50
N ARG A 510 -8.71 5.07 1.94
CA ARG A 510 -9.07 4.13 0.88
C ARG A 510 -8.26 4.38 -0.40
N ALA A 511 -8.10 5.64 -0.83
CA ALA A 511 -7.27 5.97 -1.98
C ALA A 511 -5.78 5.60 -1.71
N THR A 512 -5.29 5.90 -0.51
CA THR A 512 -3.93 5.53 -0.07
C THR A 512 -3.73 4.01 -0.08
N MET A 513 -4.74 3.24 0.35
CA MET A 513 -4.73 1.78 0.30
C MET A 513 -4.59 1.26 -1.13
N GLU A 514 -5.38 1.80 -2.05
CA GLU A 514 -5.32 1.42 -3.46
C GLU A 514 -3.95 1.72 -4.06
N GLU A 515 -3.36 2.88 -3.75
CA GLU A 515 -2.01 3.23 -4.18
C GLU A 515 -0.94 2.27 -3.61
N LEU A 516 -1.01 1.96 -2.31
CA LEU A 516 -0.06 1.05 -1.67
C LEU A 516 -0.18 -0.38 -2.20
N ARG A 517 -1.38 -0.85 -2.53
CA ARG A 517 -1.59 -2.16 -3.16
C ARG A 517 -0.93 -2.23 -4.54
N GLU A 518 -1.07 -1.19 -5.35
CA GLU A 518 -0.42 -1.14 -6.65
C GLU A 518 1.11 -1.09 -6.51
N ARG A 519 1.62 -0.28 -5.58
CA ARG A 519 3.07 -0.26 -5.26
C ARG A 519 3.58 -1.62 -4.78
N ALA A 520 2.80 -2.34 -3.96
CA ALA A 520 3.17 -3.68 -3.48
C ALA A 520 3.26 -4.68 -4.64
N ARG A 521 2.28 -4.63 -5.56
CA ARG A 521 2.26 -5.46 -6.77
C ARG A 521 3.47 -5.19 -7.66
N LEU A 522 3.80 -3.92 -7.89
CA LEU A 522 4.97 -3.53 -8.68
C LEU A 522 6.28 -3.96 -8.01
N ALA A 523 6.39 -3.83 -6.69
CA ALA A 523 7.56 -4.28 -5.94
C ALA A 523 7.77 -5.79 -6.06
N GLU A 524 6.70 -6.59 -5.95
CA GLU A 524 6.76 -8.05 -6.14
C GLU A 524 7.19 -8.42 -7.57
N GLU A 525 6.66 -7.74 -8.59
CA GLU A 525 7.06 -7.97 -9.98
C GLU A 525 8.54 -7.60 -10.21
N ASN A 526 9.00 -6.49 -9.65
CA ASN A 526 10.38 -6.07 -9.72
C ASN A 526 11.32 -7.08 -9.05
N ARG A 527 10.95 -7.60 -7.86
CA ARG A 527 11.72 -8.65 -7.19
C ARG A 527 11.82 -9.90 -8.08
N ARG A 528 10.71 -10.33 -8.69
CA ARG A 528 10.69 -11.50 -9.58
C ARG A 528 11.67 -11.32 -10.74
N LYS A 529 11.60 -10.17 -11.43
CA LYS A 529 12.51 -9.85 -12.55
C LYS A 529 13.98 -9.80 -12.11
N ALA A 530 14.27 -9.17 -10.97
CA ALA A 530 15.63 -9.08 -10.44
C ALA A 530 16.19 -10.47 -10.07
N LEU A 531 15.36 -11.37 -9.53
CA LEU A 531 15.75 -12.74 -9.23
C LEU A 531 16.05 -13.55 -10.49
N GLU A 532 15.17 -13.46 -11.50
CA GLU A 532 15.38 -14.09 -12.81
C GLU A 532 16.69 -13.64 -13.47
N GLU A 533 16.98 -12.34 -13.40
CA GLU A 533 18.21 -11.73 -13.93
C GLU A 533 19.47 -12.26 -13.22
N VAL A 534 19.42 -12.40 -11.88
CA VAL A 534 20.53 -12.98 -11.09
C VAL A 534 20.77 -14.43 -11.48
N GLU A 535 19.72 -15.24 -11.57
CA GLU A 535 19.82 -16.66 -11.91
C GLU A 535 20.34 -16.87 -13.33
N GLU A 536 19.90 -16.04 -14.29
CA GLU A 536 20.43 -16.09 -15.65
C GLU A 536 21.93 -15.77 -15.68
N ARG A 537 22.37 -14.73 -14.96
CA ARG A 537 23.80 -14.36 -14.89
C ARG A 537 24.64 -15.46 -14.24
N LYS A 538 24.18 -16.05 -13.13
CA LYS A 538 24.85 -17.19 -12.48
C LYS A 538 24.99 -18.37 -13.44
N ARG A 539 23.93 -18.70 -14.19
CA ARG A 539 23.95 -19.77 -15.19
C ARG A 539 24.98 -19.51 -16.29
N LEU A 540 25.08 -18.27 -16.78
CA LEU A 540 26.05 -17.89 -17.80
C LEU A 540 27.49 -18.02 -17.28
N TRP A 541 27.78 -17.47 -16.10
CA TRP A 541 29.09 -17.60 -15.45
C TRP A 541 29.50 -19.06 -15.28
N ARG A 542 28.61 -19.88 -14.70
CA ARG A 542 28.85 -21.31 -14.46
C ARG A 542 29.21 -22.03 -15.73
N ARG A 543 28.44 -21.81 -16.81
CA ARG A 543 28.71 -22.44 -18.11
C ARG A 543 30.09 -22.09 -18.66
N GLU A 544 30.50 -20.82 -18.60
CA GLU A 544 31.81 -20.40 -19.11
C GLU A 544 32.96 -20.91 -18.24
N VAL A 545 32.81 -20.88 -16.90
CA VAL A 545 33.81 -21.42 -15.97
C VAL A 545 33.94 -22.94 -16.11
N GLU A 546 32.85 -23.69 -16.18
CA GLU A 546 32.88 -25.14 -16.38
C GLU A 546 33.50 -25.52 -17.73
N LYS A 547 33.22 -24.74 -18.79
CA LYS A 547 33.84 -24.91 -20.09
C LYS A 547 35.35 -24.69 -20.02
N LEU A 548 35.79 -23.62 -19.38
CA LEU A 548 37.21 -23.33 -19.15
C LEU A 548 37.87 -24.46 -18.36
N LEU A 549 37.31 -24.84 -17.22
CA LEU A 549 37.88 -25.87 -16.35
C LEU A 549 37.93 -27.24 -17.02
N ARG A 550 37.00 -27.55 -17.93
CA ARG A 550 37.07 -28.76 -18.76
C ARG A 550 38.31 -28.76 -19.66
N GLN A 551 38.54 -27.67 -20.38
CA GLN A 551 39.69 -27.52 -21.27
C GLN A 551 41.02 -27.55 -20.50
N VAL A 552 41.07 -26.88 -19.34
CA VAL A 552 42.26 -26.87 -18.47
C VAL A 552 42.48 -28.25 -17.85
N ARG A 553 41.42 -28.96 -17.44
CA ARG A 553 41.51 -30.31 -16.88
C ARG A 553 42.09 -31.31 -17.87
N GLU A 554 41.63 -31.31 -19.11
CA GLU A 554 42.14 -32.19 -20.16
C GLU A 554 43.65 -32.03 -20.37
N GLU A 555 44.14 -30.79 -20.41
CA GLU A 555 45.57 -30.52 -20.56
C GLU A 555 46.35 -30.83 -19.27
N TYR A 556 45.80 -30.49 -18.10
CA TYR A 556 46.41 -30.77 -16.80
C TYR A 556 46.65 -32.26 -16.58
N VAL A 557 45.66 -33.10 -16.88
CA VAL A 557 45.77 -34.56 -16.79
C VAL A 557 46.83 -35.09 -17.76
N ARG A 558 46.83 -34.61 -19.02
CA ARG A 558 47.83 -35.00 -20.02
C ARG A 558 49.26 -34.66 -19.57
N LEU A 559 49.46 -33.51 -18.93
CA LEU A 559 50.77 -33.11 -18.43
C LEU A 559 51.22 -33.98 -17.24
N LEU A 560 50.31 -34.29 -16.32
CA LEU A 560 50.59 -35.16 -15.16
C LEU A 560 50.96 -36.60 -15.54
N GLU A 561 50.36 -37.16 -16.60
CA GLU A 561 50.68 -38.51 -17.08
C GLU A 561 52.17 -38.68 -17.44
N ARG A 562 52.84 -37.61 -17.87
CA ARG A 562 54.27 -37.61 -18.23
C ARG A 562 55.20 -37.92 -17.05
N VAL A 563 54.77 -37.61 -15.84
CA VAL A 563 55.51 -37.86 -14.59
C VAL A 563 54.90 -39.03 -13.80
N ASN A 564 54.09 -39.88 -14.45
CA ASN A 564 53.37 -40.98 -13.81
C ASN A 564 52.51 -40.52 -12.61
N ALA A 565 51.82 -39.39 -12.79
CA ALA A 565 50.87 -38.83 -11.85
C ALA A 565 49.45 -38.82 -12.44
N ARG A 566 48.45 -38.81 -11.56
CA ARG A 566 47.03 -38.64 -11.89
C ARG A 566 46.51 -37.41 -11.16
N GLY A 567 45.53 -36.73 -11.73
CA GLY A 567 44.96 -35.54 -11.11
C GLY A 567 43.58 -35.21 -11.60
N ASP A 568 42.97 -34.23 -10.96
CA ASP A 568 41.65 -33.72 -11.32
C ASP A 568 41.51 -32.25 -10.90
N LEU A 569 40.57 -31.53 -11.51
CA LEU A 569 40.21 -30.16 -11.13
C LEU A 569 38.74 -30.13 -10.76
N ARG A 570 38.35 -29.54 -9.63
CA ARG A 570 36.93 -29.51 -9.22
C ARG A 570 36.48 -28.11 -8.86
N LEU A 571 35.36 -27.71 -9.44
CA LEU A 571 34.63 -26.50 -9.05
C LEU A 571 33.73 -26.85 -7.86
N VAL A 572 33.95 -26.20 -6.72
CA VAL A 572 33.14 -26.38 -5.51
C VAL A 572 32.21 -25.20 -5.31
N ASN A 573 31.02 -25.46 -4.74
CA ASN A 573 29.96 -24.48 -4.49
C ASN A 573 29.56 -23.58 -5.69
N PRO A 574 29.29 -24.12 -6.89
CA PRO A 574 28.96 -23.32 -8.08
C PRO A 574 27.60 -22.59 -8.01
N GLU A 575 26.80 -22.80 -6.96
CA GLU A 575 25.52 -22.12 -6.73
C GLU A 575 25.68 -20.77 -6.00
N ASP A 576 26.78 -20.62 -5.25
CA ASP A 576 27.13 -19.42 -4.50
C ASP A 576 28.40 -18.79 -5.09
N ILE A 577 28.25 -17.61 -5.70
CA ILE A 577 29.36 -16.94 -6.40
C ILE A 577 30.51 -16.53 -5.47
N GLU A 578 30.19 -16.21 -4.20
CA GLU A 578 31.16 -15.83 -3.18
C GLU A 578 31.81 -17.06 -2.54
N GLY A 579 31.03 -18.14 -2.39
CA GLY A 579 31.47 -19.42 -1.87
C GLY A 579 32.20 -20.31 -2.88
N ALA A 580 32.09 -20.01 -4.18
CA ALA A 580 32.65 -20.81 -5.26
C ALA A 580 34.18 -20.85 -5.23
N GLY A 581 34.74 -22.05 -5.41
CA GLY A 581 36.19 -22.28 -5.35
C GLY A 581 36.69 -23.35 -6.31
N LEU A 582 38.01 -23.40 -6.49
CA LEU A 582 38.70 -24.36 -7.34
C LEU A 582 39.62 -25.25 -6.51
N GLU A 583 39.33 -26.55 -6.50
CA GLU A 583 40.16 -27.58 -5.88
C GLU A 583 41.02 -28.29 -6.94
N LEU A 584 42.29 -28.53 -6.61
CA LEU A 584 43.23 -29.31 -7.42
C LEU A 584 43.44 -30.65 -6.72
N TYR A 585 43.36 -31.73 -7.48
CA TYR A 585 43.65 -33.08 -6.99
C TYR A 585 44.87 -33.63 -7.71
N VAL A 586 45.76 -34.30 -6.97
CA VAL A 586 46.91 -34.98 -7.54
C VAL A 586 47.30 -36.21 -6.73
N GLY A 587 47.82 -37.23 -7.43
CA GLY A 587 48.39 -38.44 -6.85
C GLY A 587 49.58 -38.89 -7.69
N PHE A 588 50.75 -39.00 -7.08
CA PHE A 588 51.99 -39.43 -7.73
C PHE A 588 52.23 -40.92 -7.55
N ARG A 589 52.99 -41.54 -8.46
CA ARG A 589 53.49 -42.92 -8.33
C ARG A 589 52.38 -43.96 -8.11
N GLY A 590 51.23 -43.78 -8.78
CA GLY A 590 50.09 -44.69 -8.68
C GLY A 590 49.19 -44.49 -7.45
N ALA A 591 49.47 -43.50 -6.59
CA ALA A 591 48.56 -43.12 -5.51
C ALA A 591 47.24 -42.55 -6.06
N SER A 592 46.16 -42.69 -5.30
CA SER A 592 44.88 -42.06 -5.63
C SER A 592 44.99 -40.53 -5.53
N PRO A 593 44.37 -39.76 -6.44
CA PRO A 593 44.40 -38.31 -6.37
C PRO A 593 43.79 -37.79 -5.06
N GLN A 594 44.57 -37.02 -4.31
CA GLN A 594 44.12 -36.33 -3.10
C GLN A 594 44.10 -34.83 -3.34
N LEU A 595 43.33 -34.10 -2.51
CA LEU A 595 43.32 -32.65 -2.53
C LEU A 595 44.76 -32.14 -2.33
N LEU A 596 45.17 -31.26 -3.22
CA LEU A 596 46.46 -30.59 -3.17
C LEU A 596 46.42 -29.56 -2.04
N ASP A 597 47.02 -29.93 -0.91
CA ASP A 597 47.17 -29.09 0.26
C ASP A 597 48.62 -29.16 0.76
N ALA A 598 49.01 -28.22 1.62
CA ALA A 598 50.37 -28.11 2.14
C ALA A 598 50.86 -29.36 2.89
N TYR A 599 49.94 -30.21 3.35
CA TYR A 599 50.20 -31.35 4.24
C TYR A 599 50.22 -32.72 3.54
N THR A 600 49.77 -32.85 2.29
CA THR A 600 49.50 -34.17 1.67
C THR A 600 50.57 -34.65 0.70
N GLN A 601 51.42 -33.76 0.16
CA GLN A 601 52.39 -34.08 -0.89
C GLN A 601 53.81 -33.62 -0.52
N SER A 602 54.83 -34.27 -1.08
CA SER A 602 56.21 -33.78 -0.95
C SER A 602 56.37 -32.42 -1.63
N GLY A 603 57.31 -31.59 -1.17
CA GLY A 603 57.51 -30.24 -1.71
C GLY A 603 57.74 -30.22 -3.24
N GLY A 604 58.47 -31.21 -3.78
CA GLY A 604 58.71 -31.33 -5.22
C GLY A 604 57.49 -31.81 -6.02
N GLU A 605 56.67 -32.71 -5.47
CA GLU A 605 55.43 -33.20 -6.09
C GLU A 605 54.37 -32.10 -6.14
N ARG A 606 54.23 -31.32 -5.06
CA ARG A 606 53.35 -30.16 -5.00
C ARG A 606 53.71 -29.12 -6.05
N THR A 607 54.98 -28.73 -6.13
CA THR A 607 55.48 -27.76 -7.12
C THR A 607 55.24 -28.26 -8.54
N THR A 608 55.45 -29.57 -8.79
CA THR A 608 55.19 -30.18 -10.10
C THR A 608 53.71 -30.11 -10.49
N ALA A 609 52.81 -30.45 -9.57
CA ALA A 609 51.36 -30.41 -9.82
C ALA A 609 50.88 -28.99 -10.09
N ILE A 610 51.29 -28.01 -9.28
CA ILE A 610 50.91 -26.61 -9.49
C ILE A 610 51.47 -26.10 -10.81
N MET A 611 52.72 -26.43 -11.16
CA MET A 611 53.30 -25.98 -12.42
C MET A 611 52.58 -26.55 -13.64
N PHE A 612 52.22 -27.83 -13.64
CA PHE A 612 51.41 -28.37 -14.73
C PHE A 612 50.01 -27.76 -14.81
N PHE A 613 49.40 -27.42 -13.67
CA PHE A 613 48.13 -26.68 -13.66
C PHE A 613 48.30 -25.28 -14.27
N LEU A 614 49.32 -24.53 -13.86
CA LEU A 614 49.59 -23.18 -14.36
C LEU A 614 49.91 -23.21 -15.87
N LEU A 615 50.66 -24.20 -16.35
CA LEU A 615 50.93 -24.40 -17.78
C LEU A 615 49.66 -24.75 -18.57
N ALA A 616 48.82 -25.65 -18.04
CA ALA A 616 47.53 -26.00 -18.64
C ALA A 616 46.61 -24.77 -18.74
N LEU A 617 46.62 -23.91 -17.72
CA LEU A 617 45.83 -22.68 -17.68
C LEU A 617 46.39 -21.61 -18.62
N GLN A 618 47.72 -21.45 -18.71
CA GLN A 618 48.37 -20.49 -19.61
C GLN A 618 47.93 -20.65 -21.06
N LYS A 619 47.68 -21.88 -21.52
CA LYS A 619 47.17 -22.17 -22.87
C LYS A 619 45.82 -21.48 -23.17
N GLN A 620 45.02 -21.21 -22.15
CA GLN A 620 43.72 -20.52 -22.28
C GLN A 620 43.83 -19.00 -22.16
N ILE A 621 44.99 -18.47 -21.72
CA ILE A 621 45.24 -17.04 -21.56
C ILE A 621 45.64 -16.45 -22.92
N LYS A 622 44.90 -15.41 -23.33
CA LYS A 622 45.15 -14.63 -24.55
C LYS A 622 46.16 -13.51 -24.27
N SER A 623 47.41 -13.86 -23.99
CA SER A 623 48.51 -12.90 -23.81
C SER A 623 49.60 -13.13 -24.86
N PRO A 624 50.18 -12.07 -25.47
CA PRO A 624 51.31 -12.22 -26.40
C PRO A 624 52.61 -12.61 -25.73
N LEU A 625 52.69 -12.48 -24.40
CA LEU A 625 53.88 -12.76 -23.60
C LEU A 625 53.52 -13.67 -22.44
N ARG A 626 54.35 -14.67 -22.18
CA ARG A 626 54.31 -15.53 -21.00
C ARG A 626 55.71 -15.62 -20.44
N ALA A 627 55.91 -15.33 -19.17
CA ALA A 627 57.22 -15.33 -18.56
C ALA A 627 57.26 -16.19 -17.29
N ILE A 628 58.35 -16.93 -17.13
CA ILE A 628 58.55 -17.92 -16.07
C ILE A 628 59.95 -17.74 -15.50
N ASP A 629 60.05 -17.38 -14.22
CA ASP A 629 61.31 -17.31 -13.47
C ASP A 629 61.50 -18.52 -12.58
N GLU A 630 62.74 -19.02 -12.54
CA GLU A 630 63.23 -20.03 -11.59
C GLU A 630 62.26 -21.19 -11.25
N PHE A 631 61.58 -21.75 -12.27
CA PHE A 631 60.63 -22.86 -12.08
C PHE A 631 61.26 -24.14 -11.52
N GLU A 632 62.58 -24.26 -11.58
CA GLU A 632 63.33 -25.50 -11.34
C GLU A 632 63.96 -25.63 -9.95
N THR A 633 63.98 -24.58 -9.14
CA THR A 633 64.79 -24.50 -7.90
C THR A 633 64.43 -25.56 -6.85
N HIS A 634 63.20 -26.06 -6.86
CA HIS A 634 62.70 -27.08 -5.92
C HIS A 634 62.26 -28.38 -6.59
N LEU A 635 62.61 -28.59 -7.87
CA LEU A 635 62.24 -29.77 -8.64
C LEU A 635 63.38 -30.79 -8.72
N ASP A 636 63.04 -32.07 -8.58
CA ASP A 636 63.96 -33.15 -8.92
C ASP A 636 64.29 -33.14 -10.42
N PRO A 637 65.46 -33.68 -10.84
CA PRO A 637 65.90 -33.64 -12.23
C PRO A 637 64.90 -34.21 -13.24
N ARG A 638 64.13 -35.24 -12.87
CA ARG A 638 63.14 -35.86 -13.78
C ARG A 638 61.93 -34.97 -14.00
N ASN A 639 61.35 -34.42 -12.93
CA ASN A 639 60.21 -33.51 -13.03
C ASN A 639 60.59 -32.19 -13.71
N ARG A 640 61.81 -31.69 -13.48
CA ARG A 640 62.36 -30.51 -14.17
C ARG A 640 62.42 -30.71 -15.69
N GLU A 641 62.96 -31.84 -16.13
CA GLU A 641 63.05 -32.17 -17.56
C GLU A 641 61.66 -32.29 -18.19
N ALA A 642 60.71 -32.91 -17.49
CA ALA A 642 59.33 -33.06 -17.95
C ALA A 642 58.61 -31.70 -18.11
N ILE A 643 58.77 -30.79 -17.14
CA ILE A 643 58.20 -29.44 -17.21
C ILE A 643 58.85 -28.64 -18.34
N PHE A 644 60.18 -28.68 -18.46
CA PHE A 644 60.89 -27.96 -19.51
C PHE A 644 60.50 -28.43 -20.91
N ARG A 645 60.41 -29.76 -21.13
CA ARG A 645 59.93 -30.34 -22.39
C ARG A 645 58.49 -29.93 -22.70
N SER A 646 57.63 -29.88 -21.69
CA SER A 646 56.24 -29.46 -21.82
C SER A 646 56.12 -27.98 -22.22
N ILE A 647 56.98 -27.11 -21.66
CA ILE A 647 57.06 -25.70 -22.07
C ILE A 647 57.48 -25.62 -23.55
N ILE A 648 58.58 -26.29 -23.94
CA ILE A 648 59.05 -26.29 -25.34
C ILE A 648 57.93 -26.71 -26.29
N GLU A 649 57.27 -27.84 -26.03
CA GLU A 649 56.20 -28.35 -26.88
C GLU A 649 55.01 -27.39 -26.98
N THR A 650 54.63 -26.75 -25.87
CA THR A 650 53.56 -25.74 -25.85
C THR A 650 53.95 -24.49 -26.63
N THR A 651 55.24 -24.15 -26.68
CA THR A 651 55.73 -22.99 -27.45
C THR A 651 55.93 -23.26 -28.95
N ARG A 652 55.89 -24.52 -29.40
CA ARG A 652 56.13 -24.87 -30.81
C ARG A 652 54.95 -24.44 -31.67
N GLY A 653 55.23 -23.59 -32.66
CA GLY A 653 54.23 -23.15 -33.65
C GLY A 653 53.23 -22.11 -33.13
N GLU A 654 53.37 -21.64 -31.88
CA GLU A 654 52.57 -20.53 -31.35
C GLU A 654 53.18 -19.17 -31.71
N GLU A 655 52.34 -18.17 -31.95
CA GLU A 655 52.78 -16.78 -32.14
C GLU A 655 53.16 -16.07 -30.81
N VAL A 656 52.96 -16.72 -29.67
CA VAL A 656 53.19 -16.20 -28.32
C VAL A 656 54.69 -16.20 -27.99
N GLN A 657 55.16 -15.16 -27.29
CA GLN A 657 56.52 -15.08 -26.76
C GLN A 657 56.58 -15.69 -25.38
N TYR A 658 57.46 -16.67 -25.21
CA TYR A 658 57.78 -17.24 -23.91
C TYR A 658 59.14 -16.73 -23.46
N LEU A 659 59.24 -16.28 -22.21
CA LEU A 659 60.49 -15.88 -21.58
C LEU A 659 60.72 -16.78 -20.37
N VAL A 660 61.67 -17.71 -20.48
CA VAL A 660 61.97 -18.68 -19.40
C VAL A 660 63.35 -18.36 -18.86
N ILE A 661 63.44 -18.13 -17.55
CA ILE A 661 64.70 -17.90 -16.85
C ILE A 661 65.06 -19.18 -16.08
N THR A 662 66.28 -19.67 -16.31
CA THR A 662 66.81 -20.87 -15.64
C THR A 662 68.26 -20.64 -15.18
N PRO A 663 68.64 -21.12 -13.98
CA PRO A 663 70.03 -21.12 -13.51
C PRO A 663 70.92 -22.19 -14.16
N GLY A 664 70.34 -23.22 -14.77
CA GLY A 664 71.07 -24.35 -15.36
C GLY A 664 71.39 -24.22 -16.86
N TYR A 665 72.44 -24.94 -17.29
CA TYR A 665 72.61 -25.31 -18.69
C TYR A 665 71.73 -26.53 -18.93
N LEU A 666 70.62 -26.36 -19.64
CA LEU A 666 69.80 -27.49 -20.04
C LEU A 666 70.57 -28.24 -21.14
N LEU A 667 71.06 -29.42 -20.78
CA LEU A 667 71.77 -30.32 -21.69
C LEU A 667 70.75 -30.80 -22.75
N GLU A 668 71.07 -30.58 -24.02
CA GLU A 668 70.28 -30.94 -25.21
C GLU A 668 69.12 -30.01 -25.62
N VAL A 669 69.40 -28.73 -25.89
CA VAL A 669 68.41 -27.84 -26.52
C VAL A 669 68.83 -27.38 -27.91
N LYS A 670 68.69 -28.27 -28.89
CA LYS A 670 68.85 -27.95 -30.32
C LYS A 670 67.65 -27.19 -30.93
N GLU A 671 66.60 -26.95 -30.14
CA GLU A 671 65.29 -26.50 -30.64
C GLU A 671 64.81 -25.16 -30.03
N VAL A 672 65.64 -24.45 -29.26
CA VAL A 672 65.29 -23.13 -28.72
C VAL A 672 65.66 -22.03 -29.73
N PRO A 673 64.70 -21.18 -30.15
CA PRO A 673 64.94 -20.16 -31.17
C PRO A 673 65.76 -18.95 -30.67
N ASN A 674 65.83 -18.69 -29.36
CA ASN A 674 66.61 -17.57 -28.80
C ASN A 674 67.16 -17.92 -27.41
N ILE A 675 68.50 -17.96 -27.25
CA ILE A 675 69.16 -18.14 -25.94
C ILE A 675 69.88 -16.85 -25.56
N VAL A 676 69.59 -16.33 -24.38
CA VAL A 676 70.16 -15.11 -23.82
C VAL A 676 71.02 -15.49 -22.62
N MET A 677 72.34 -15.41 -22.78
CA MET A 677 73.31 -15.69 -21.72
C MET A 677 73.57 -14.42 -20.92
N VAL A 678 73.40 -14.50 -19.60
CA VAL A 678 73.67 -13.40 -18.67
C VAL A 678 74.82 -13.79 -17.75
N GLN A 679 75.85 -12.97 -17.73
CA GLN A 679 77.02 -13.16 -16.87
C GLN A 679 77.30 -11.88 -16.09
N ASN A 680 77.67 -12.01 -14.81
CA ASN A 680 78.11 -10.89 -14.01
C ASN A 680 79.63 -10.75 -14.11
N VAL A 681 80.09 -9.63 -14.65
CA VAL A 681 81.51 -9.29 -14.81
C VAL A 681 81.76 -7.99 -14.05
N GLY A 682 82.52 -8.05 -12.96
CA GLY A 682 82.87 -6.87 -12.18
C GLY A 682 81.69 -6.17 -11.50
N GLY A 683 80.62 -6.90 -11.15
CA GLY A 683 79.40 -6.33 -10.54
C GLY A 683 78.39 -5.80 -11.55
N ILE A 684 78.67 -5.92 -12.86
CA ILE A 684 77.80 -5.50 -13.96
C ILE A 684 77.35 -6.74 -14.74
N SER A 685 76.05 -6.87 -14.95
CA SER A 685 75.46 -7.89 -15.79
C SER A 685 75.70 -7.58 -17.26
N GLN A 686 76.36 -8.49 -17.96
CA GLN A 686 76.55 -8.48 -19.41
C GLN A 686 75.61 -9.51 -20.04
N VAL A 687 74.94 -9.10 -21.13
CA VAL A 687 74.01 -9.94 -21.88
C VAL A 687 74.66 -10.31 -23.22
N ARG A 688 74.68 -11.60 -23.56
CA ARG A 688 75.10 -12.11 -24.87
C ARG A 688 74.01 -13.00 -25.43
N VAL A 689 73.64 -12.78 -26.69
CA VAL A 689 72.65 -13.61 -27.38
C VAL A 689 73.40 -14.72 -28.13
N VAL A 690 73.00 -15.95 -27.87
CA VAL A 690 73.46 -17.14 -28.58
C VAL A 690 72.27 -17.64 -29.38
N THR A 691 72.24 -17.35 -30.67
CA THR A 691 71.23 -17.94 -31.56
C THR A 691 71.56 -19.42 -31.74
N GLY A 692 70.62 -20.29 -31.42
CA GLY A 692 70.71 -21.71 -31.80
C GLY A 692 70.82 -21.80 -33.32
N ALA A 693 71.82 -22.54 -33.80
CA ALA A 693 71.95 -22.91 -35.21
C ALA A 693 70.97 -24.01 -35.57
#